data_AF-Q1DDL1-F1
#
_entry.id   AF-Q1DDL1-F1
#
_cell.length_a   1.000
_cell.length_b   1.000
_cell.length_c   1.000
_cell.angle_alpha   90.00
_cell.angle_beta   90.00
_cell.angle_gamma   90.00
#
_symmetry.space_group_name_H-M   'P 1'
#
loop_
_entity.id
_entity.type
_entity.pdbx_description
1 polymer ?
#
loop_
_entity_poly.entity_id
_entity_poly.type
_entity_poly.pdbx_seq_one_letter_code
_entity_poly.pdbx_strand_id
1 'polypeptide(L)'
;MLSVRYLACLAGAALLLALPASAQEEAVCSPVVAKVPLERHLRQLSLDLLGRPPTYEEYQAAQAKGSIGVEDIRAMMTKDEFNARIRNYHRALLRSNLSGSLNNNQNSRVTGNGIATAYGVVGNPATTLRGANGATCNSDIAQDQCLTAEQPDAHAAPLTERPRTKCHDDEGVPLAVSYDYDTNYYACTPLAPTTPDGTAKCSDLLSTSHPKHEYLYFCDQRGSGSSAGAFICEPDPAKTTTRALTVKEMDGAKIKAFKHPNPDSKPALTELKRCTLDLELRNGLKGNYGVQRGCVLREGFVNKAAPYWATDKTPESVKVCAIDAQERTHNPWNMASCETSRFSTDRSCGCGVGMRRCETPAITAQDIRDVHSLRVAAFNDEPLRIAESVVQRDEPYFNILTTRRSFVNGTLSEYFRSQQGVGVFNVTTPTAQGAVPVVAYNDTEAWAEYTRDEGHAGVLTTPSFLYRFPTHRARVNHFYEAFLCKTFAPPPGASSPAPEDACNRENNLAVRCGCNYCHATMEPTGAHWGRYAERSAQFLAPDQFPRYDPKCRDCALNNDTNCGGECSQYIMQAYDGDGASSLGMLKTYLYRTADEEQNIEAGPALLVQKMLQSGDLERCTVRRIWTEFLGRPMTAEEQRLYLVPFAQDFARNGHRLKALIERVVTSDAYRRID
;
A
#
# COMPACT_ATOMS: atom_id res chain seq x y z
N MET A 1 -64.12 9.14 72.44
CA MET A 1 -63.43 8.82 71.17
C MET A 1 -62.36 9.89 70.96
N LEU A 2 -61.23 10.00 71.69
CA LEU A 2 -60.13 9.09 72.13
C LEU A 2 -59.29 8.59 70.94
N SER A 3 -57.94 8.67 70.88
CA SER A 3 -56.88 9.21 71.77
C SER A 3 -55.52 9.20 71.02
N VAL A 4 -54.66 10.23 71.10
CA VAL A 4 -53.46 10.46 71.97
C VAL A 4 -52.24 9.52 71.77
N ARG A 5 -51.03 10.14 71.70
CA ARG A 5 -49.69 9.82 72.34
C ARG A 5 -48.52 9.57 71.34
N TYR A 6 -47.28 10.05 71.51
CA TYR A 6 -46.60 11.03 72.39
C TYR A 6 -45.08 11.12 72.04
N LEU A 7 -44.47 12.29 72.35
CA LEU A 7 -43.08 12.58 72.82
C LEU A 7 -41.85 12.19 71.95
N ALA A 8 -40.68 12.86 71.98
CA ALA A 8 -40.18 14.00 72.77
C ALA A 8 -38.86 14.57 72.18
N CYS A 9 -38.55 15.80 72.61
CA CYS A 9 -37.43 16.70 72.31
C CYS A 9 -36.06 16.30 72.89
N LEU A 10 -34.96 16.85 72.34
CA LEU A 10 -34.10 17.88 72.99
C LEU A 10 -32.85 18.23 72.15
N ALA A 11 -32.53 19.52 72.12
CA ALA A 11 -31.35 20.14 71.51
C ALA A 11 -30.36 20.60 72.60
N GLY A 12 -29.09 20.82 72.24
CA GLY A 12 -28.17 21.60 73.08
C GLY A 12 -26.68 21.36 72.78
N ALA A 13 -25.98 22.42 72.41
CA ALA A 13 -24.59 22.45 71.97
C ALA A 13 -23.60 22.95 73.06
N ALA A 14 -22.31 22.77 72.75
CA ALA A 14 -21.17 23.68 73.00
C ALA A 14 -20.15 23.40 74.13
N LEU A 15 -18.91 23.20 73.64
CA LEU A 15 -17.58 23.62 74.10
C LEU A 15 -17.14 23.51 75.57
N LEU A 16 -15.94 22.91 75.78
CA LEU A 16 -14.82 23.49 76.56
C LEU A 16 -13.49 22.76 76.24
N LEU A 17 -12.40 23.53 76.11
CA LEU A 17 -11.01 23.12 75.89
C LEU A 17 -10.25 22.91 77.21
N ALA A 18 -9.45 21.84 77.31
CA ALA A 18 -8.19 21.80 78.07
C ALA A 18 -7.33 20.59 77.65
N LEU A 19 -6.05 20.85 77.32
CA LEU A 19 -4.95 19.92 76.94
C LEU A 19 -4.34 19.22 78.19
N PRO A 20 -3.28 18.38 78.08
CA PRO A 20 -2.97 17.28 77.16
C PRO A 20 -2.74 15.95 77.93
N ALA A 21 -2.88 14.79 77.28
CA ALA A 21 -2.33 13.53 77.81
C ALA A 21 -1.51 12.85 76.71
N SER A 22 -0.20 12.87 76.93
CA SER A 22 0.81 12.12 76.18
C SER A 22 0.50 10.63 76.21
N ALA A 23 0.09 10.06 75.07
CA ALA A 23 0.33 8.65 74.79
C ALA A 23 1.57 8.59 73.90
N GLN A 24 2.66 8.13 74.51
CA GLN A 24 3.89 7.80 73.81
C GLN A 24 3.62 6.73 72.74
N GLU A 25 4.08 7.02 71.53
CA GLU A 25 4.99 6.15 70.79
C GLU A 25 4.58 4.67 70.68
N GLU A 26 3.90 4.34 69.58
CA GLU A 26 4.40 3.25 68.74
C GLU A 26 4.24 3.66 67.28
N ALA A 27 5.38 4.04 66.70
CA ALA A 27 5.56 4.18 65.28
C ALA A 27 5.33 2.82 64.60
N VAL A 28 4.16 2.60 64.02
CA VAL A 28 3.98 1.54 63.01
C VAL A 28 4.39 2.11 61.65
N CYS A 29 5.67 2.46 61.53
CA CYS A 29 6.34 2.62 60.25
C CYS A 29 6.98 1.29 59.86
N SER A 30 6.22 0.42 59.19
CA SER A 30 6.72 -0.45 58.12
C SER A 30 5.62 -1.37 57.59
N PRO A 31 5.19 -1.25 56.33
CA PRO A 31 5.14 -2.44 55.52
C PRO A 31 6.59 -2.70 55.09
N VAL A 32 7.23 -3.67 55.73
CA VAL A 32 8.37 -4.34 55.10
C VAL A 32 7.84 -4.81 53.76
N VAL A 33 8.23 -4.16 52.65
CA VAL A 33 8.01 -4.69 51.31
C VAL A 33 8.70 -6.05 51.34
N ALA A 34 7.92 -7.13 51.50
CA ALA A 34 8.45 -8.47 51.51
C ALA A 34 9.23 -8.62 50.20
N LYS A 35 10.57 -8.71 50.31
CA LYS A 35 11.43 -8.83 49.13
C LYS A 35 10.91 -10.00 48.31
N VAL A 36 10.55 -9.74 47.06
CA VAL A 36 10.12 -10.77 46.11
C VAL A 36 11.16 -11.90 46.14
N PRO A 37 10.75 -13.16 46.37
CA PRO A 37 11.68 -14.29 46.37
C PRO A 37 12.56 -14.29 45.12
N LEU A 38 13.81 -14.69 45.27
CA LEU A 38 14.82 -14.64 44.20
C LEU A 38 14.32 -15.32 42.92
N GLU A 39 13.74 -16.51 43.06
CA GLU A 39 13.19 -17.31 41.96
C GLU A 39 12.03 -16.61 41.25
N ARG A 40 11.18 -15.90 42.00
CA ARG A 40 10.07 -15.13 41.45
C ARG A 40 10.58 -13.90 40.71
N HIS A 41 11.57 -13.21 41.26
CA HIS A 41 12.19 -12.05 40.61
C HIS A 41 12.90 -12.45 39.31
N LEU A 42 13.63 -13.58 39.31
CA LEU A 42 14.25 -14.12 38.09
C LEU A 42 13.20 -14.45 37.01
N ARG A 43 12.10 -15.07 37.42
CA ARG A 43 11.00 -15.44 36.52
C ARG A 43 10.36 -14.21 35.89
N GLN A 44 10.08 -13.17 36.69
CA GLN A 44 9.51 -11.92 36.21
C GLN A 44 10.44 -11.26 35.18
N LEU A 45 11.72 -11.07 35.53
CA LEU A 45 12.71 -10.49 34.62
C LEU A 45 12.86 -11.29 33.32
N SER A 46 12.91 -12.62 33.40
CA SER A 46 13.06 -13.47 32.22
C SER A 46 11.83 -13.43 31.31
N LEU A 47 10.62 -13.37 31.88
CA LEU A 47 9.39 -13.23 31.10
C LEU A 47 9.32 -11.86 30.41
N ASP A 48 9.66 -10.79 31.11
CA ASP A 48 9.53 -9.44 30.57
C ASP A 48 10.64 -9.12 29.55
N LEU A 49 11.89 -9.46 29.88
CA LEU A 49 13.07 -9.18 29.03
C LEU A 49 13.26 -10.21 27.92
N LEU A 50 13.00 -11.51 28.18
CA LEU A 50 13.28 -12.60 27.22
C LEU A 50 12.02 -13.26 26.67
N GLY A 51 10.82 -12.99 27.21
CA GLY A 51 9.58 -13.61 26.74
C GLY A 51 9.46 -15.10 27.05
N ARG A 52 10.30 -15.66 27.93
CA ARG A 52 10.32 -17.08 28.29
C ARG A 52 10.60 -17.29 29.78
N PRO A 53 10.14 -18.40 30.38
CA PRO A 53 10.57 -18.74 31.73
C PRO A 53 12.10 -18.98 31.78
N PRO A 54 12.73 -18.80 32.96
CA PRO A 54 14.13 -19.15 33.15
C PRO A 54 14.35 -20.65 32.95
N THR A 55 15.49 -21.01 32.36
CA THR A 55 15.98 -22.39 32.28
C THR A 55 16.39 -22.91 33.65
N TYR A 56 16.54 -24.23 33.77
CA TYR A 56 16.99 -24.84 35.02
C TYR A 56 18.40 -24.36 35.40
N GLU A 57 19.31 -24.21 34.43
CA GLU A 57 20.65 -23.67 34.67
C GLU A 57 20.60 -22.20 35.14
N GLU A 58 19.73 -21.37 34.55
CA GLU A 58 19.55 -19.98 34.97
C GLU A 58 19.03 -19.88 36.43
N TYR A 59 18.13 -20.80 36.84
CA TYR A 59 17.70 -20.90 38.24
C TYR A 59 18.84 -21.29 39.18
N GLN A 60 19.60 -22.34 38.83
CA GLN A 60 20.74 -22.78 39.65
C GLN A 60 21.80 -21.68 39.79
N ALA A 61 22.10 -20.97 38.70
CA ALA A 61 23.07 -19.88 38.70
C ALA A 61 22.62 -18.72 39.61
N ALA A 62 21.33 -18.33 39.53
CA ALA A 62 20.79 -17.30 40.40
C ALA A 62 20.82 -17.73 41.87
N GLN A 63 20.42 -18.97 42.18
CA GLN A 63 20.47 -19.52 43.55
C GLN A 63 21.88 -19.56 44.11
N ALA A 64 22.86 -20.01 43.32
CA ALA A 64 24.27 -20.03 43.73
C ALA A 64 24.81 -18.62 44.01
N LYS A 65 24.38 -17.62 43.24
CA LYS A 65 24.74 -16.21 43.43
C LYS A 65 23.99 -15.54 44.60
N GLY A 66 22.80 -16.04 44.94
CA GLY A 66 21.93 -15.51 46.00
C GLY A 66 21.28 -14.15 45.69
N SER A 67 21.54 -13.55 44.53
CA SER A 67 20.99 -12.24 44.14
C SER A 67 21.01 -12.06 42.62
N ILE A 68 20.17 -11.14 42.12
CA ILE A 68 20.18 -10.67 40.73
C ILE A 68 20.60 -9.21 40.75
N GLY A 69 21.77 -8.94 40.18
CA GLY A 69 22.35 -7.61 40.06
C GLY A 69 22.08 -6.97 38.70
N VAL A 70 22.53 -5.71 38.58
CA VAL A 70 22.44 -4.94 37.34
C VAL A 70 23.14 -5.64 36.17
N GLU A 71 24.30 -6.25 36.42
CA GLU A 71 25.05 -6.95 35.37
C GLU A 71 24.31 -8.18 34.82
N ASP A 72 23.50 -8.87 35.64
CA ASP A 72 22.68 -9.99 35.17
C ASP A 72 21.56 -9.49 34.25
N ILE A 73 20.95 -8.34 34.58
CA ILE A 73 19.91 -7.69 33.77
C ILE A 73 20.51 -7.22 32.44
N ARG A 74 21.70 -6.61 32.46
CA ARG A 74 22.42 -6.22 31.24
C ARG A 74 22.73 -7.43 30.36
N ALA A 75 23.18 -8.54 30.95
CA ALA A 75 23.42 -9.78 30.24
C ALA A 75 22.15 -10.40 29.64
N MET A 76 20.96 -10.19 30.22
CA MET A 76 19.70 -10.57 29.57
C MET A 76 19.42 -9.71 28.34
N MET A 77 19.73 -8.41 28.39
CA MET A 77 19.50 -7.47 27.28
C MET A 77 20.48 -7.61 26.10
N THR A 78 21.45 -8.53 26.17
CA THR A 78 22.34 -8.88 25.03
C THR A 78 21.85 -10.11 24.26
N LYS A 79 20.83 -10.82 24.76
CA LYS A 79 20.31 -12.04 24.15
C LYS A 79 19.39 -11.75 22.96
N ASP A 80 19.31 -12.67 22.02
CA ASP A 80 18.44 -12.56 20.83
C ASP A 80 16.96 -12.52 21.21
N GLU A 81 16.57 -13.20 22.29
CA GLU A 81 15.19 -13.15 22.77
C GLU A 81 14.78 -11.73 23.23
N PHE A 82 15.70 -10.96 23.81
CA PHE A 82 15.45 -9.56 24.13
C PHE A 82 15.27 -8.71 22.86
N ASN A 83 16.10 -8.93 21.85
CA ASN A 83 15.94 -8.25 20.56
C ASN A 83 14.58 -8.55 19.93
N ALA A 84 14.10 -9.79 20.01
CA ALA A 84 12.76 -10.17 19.55
C ALA A 84 11.64 -9.46 20.33
N ARG A 85 11.77 -9.34 21.67
CA ARG A 85 10.82 -8.57 22.50
C ARG A 85 10.78 -7.09 22.12
N ILE A 86 11.95 -6.47 21.97
CA ILE A 86 12.08 -5.07 21.56
C ILE A 86 11.53 -4.84 20.15
N ARG A 87 11.75 -5.77 19.22
CA ARG A 87 11.17 -5.71 17.87
C ARG A 87 9.64 -5.70 17.92
N ASN A 88 9.03 -6.53 18.77
CA ASN A 88 7.58 -6.56 18.96
C ASN A 88 7.03 -5.27 19.59
N TYR A 89 7.72 -4.73 20.60
CA TYR A 89 7.40 -3.42 21.17
C TYR A 89 7.38 -2.33 20.09
N HIS A 90 8.41 -2.27 19.24
CA HIS A 90 8.45 -1.30 18.13
C HIS A 90 7.38 -1.54 17.08
N ARG A 91 7.06 -2.80 16.75
CA ARG A 91 5.95 -3.11 15.82
C ARG A 91 4.62 -2.56 16.35
N ALA A 92 4.36 -2.70 17.64
CA ALA A 92 3.17 -2.14 18.28
C ALA A 92 3.19 -0.60 18.30
N LEU A 93 4.33 0.00 18.68
CA LEU A 93 4.51 1.45 18.75
C LEU A 93 4.34 2.13 17.39
N LEU A 94 4.99 1.59 16.35
CA LEU A 94 5.03 2.15 15.00
C LEU A 94 3.81 1.77 14.15
N ARG A 95 3.03 0.78 14.60
CA ARG A 95 1.91 0.18 13.84
C ARG A 95 2.35 -0.25 12.44
N SER A 96 3.53 -0.84 12.30
CA SER A 96 4.13 -1.23 11.01
C SER A 96 3.39 -2.40 10.38
N ASN A 97 2.27 -2.08 9.73
CA ASN A 97 1.42 -3.02 9.04
C ASN A 97 0.67 -2.33 7.89
N LEU A 98 1.14 -2.61 6.68
CA LEU A 98 0.52 -2.19 5.42
C LEU A 98 -0.49 -3.21 4.86
N SER A 99 -0.70 -4.33 5.55
CA SER A 99 -1.66 -5.35 5.12
C SER A 99 -3.06 -4.73 5.03
N GLY A 100 -3.63 -4.68 3.84
CA GLY A 100 -4.92 -4.04 3.55
C GLY A 100 -4.87 -2.54 3.27
N SER A 101 -3.72 -1.87 3.44
CA SER A 101 -3.53 -0.45 3.06
C SER A 101 -3.07 -0.30 1.61
N LEU A 102 -2.37 -1.31 1.09
CA LEU A 102 -1.88 -1.37 -0.29
C LEU A 102 -2.46 -2.58 -0.99
N ASN A 103 -3.49 -2.34 -1.79
CA ASN A 103 -4.16 -3.37 -2.58
C ASN A 103 -3.75 -3.26 -4.03
N ASN A 104 -3.28 -4.36 -4.59
CA ASN A 104 -3.13 -4.50 -6.03
C ASN A 104 -4.41 -5.15 -6.57
N ASN A 105 -5.30 -4.36 -7.17
CA ASN A 105 -6.56 -4.81 -7.79
C ASN A 105 -6.32 -5.60 -9.10
N GLN A 106 -5.25 -6.40 -9.14
CA GLN A 106 -4.79 -7.19 -10.28
C GLN A 106 -4.40 -6.36 -11.51
N ASN A 107 -4.11 -5.06 -11.34
CA ASN A 107 -3.77 -4.19 -12.48
C ASN A 107 -2.33 -4.39 -12.96
N SER A 108 -1.41 -4.81 -12.09
CA SER A 108 -0.04 -5.15 -12.45
C SER A 108 0.28 -6.64 -12.24
N ARG A 109 -0.72 -7.45 -11.88
CA ARG A 109 -0.53 -8.89 -11.66
C ARG A 109 -0.67 -9.66 -12.96
N VAL A 110 0.37 -10.42 -13.31
CA VAL A 110 0.29 -11.43 -14.35
C VAL A 110 -0.28 -12.73 -13.78
N THR A 111 -0.88 -13.52 -14.66
CA THR A 111 -1.28 -14.91 -14.40
C THR A 111 -0.60 -15.83 -15.41
N GLY A 112 -0.75 -17.14 -15.25
CA GLY A 112 -0.04 -18.15 -16.05
C GLY A 112 1.22 -18.64 -15.34
N ASN A 113 1.90 -19.62 -15.95
CA ASN A 113 3.13 -20.21 -15.40
C ASN A 113 4.35 -20.03 -16.30
N GLY A 114 4.21 -19.33 -17.42
CA GLY A 114 5.28 -19.10 -18.37
C GLY A 114 5.72 -20.35 -19.15
N ILE A 115 5.01 -21.49 -19.02
CA ILE A 115 5.37 -22.75 -19.69
C ILE A 115 4.24 -23.17 -20.63
N ALA A 116 3.15 -23.67 -20.06
CA ALA A 116 1.96 -24.05 -20.82
C ALA A 116 1.11 -22.83 -21.12
N THR A 117 0.95 -21.96 -20.13
CA THR A 117 0.24 -20.69 -20.23
C THR A 117 1.22 -19.54 -20.11
N ALA A 118 1.19 -18.63 -21.07
CA ALA A 118 2.05 -17.45 -21.06
C ALA A 118 1.74 -16.57 -19.84
N TYR A 119 2.76 -15.90 -19.31
CA TYR A 119 2.52 -14.83 -18.35
C TYR A 119 1.78 -13.67 -19.02
N GLY A 120 0.65 -13.26 -18.45
CA GLY A 120 -0.10 -12.12 -18.97
C GLY A 120 -1.02 -11.46 -17.95
N VAL A 121 -1.24 -10.15 -18.10
CA VAL A 121 -2.15 -9.40 -17.24
C VAL A 121 -3.59 -9.73 -17.63
N VAL A 122 -4.38 -10.26 -16.69
CA VAL A 122 -5.78 -10.69 -16.94
C VAL A 122 -6.81 -9.92 -16.11
N GLY A 123 -6.38 -8.99 -15.24
CA GLY A 123 -7.29 -8.20 -14.41
C GLY A 123 -8.07 -7.13 -15.18
N ASN A 124 -8.44 -6.04 -14.51
CA ASN A 124 -9.12 -4.90 -15.16
C ASN A 124 -8.45 -4.37 -16.43
N PRO A 125 -7.11 -4.34 -16.54
CA PRO A 125 -6.48 -3.84 -17.76
C PRO A 125 -6.75 -4.72 -18.99
N ALA A 126 -7.02 -6.01 -18.82
CA ALA A 126 -7.36 -6.92 -19.92
C ALA A 126 -8.61 -6.48 -20.68
N THR A 127 -9.57 -5.81 -20.03
CA THR A 127 -10.73 -5.24 -20.73
C THR A 127 -10.29 -4.21 -21.77
N THR A 128 -9.32 -3.37 -21.43
CA THR A 128 -8.78 -2.37 -22.36
C THR A 128 -7.85 -2.99 -23.39
N LEU A 129 -6.97 -3.90 -22.98
CA LEU A 129 -5.98 -4.50 -23.86
C LEU A 129 -6.60 -5.51 -24.83
N ARG A 130 -7.54 -6.34 -24.36
CA ARG A 130 -8.05 -7.54 -25.05
C ARG A 130 -9.58 -7.63 -25.11
N GLY A 131 -10.32 -6.69 -24.53
CA GLY A 131 -11.78 -6.58 -24.69
C GLY A 131 -12.61 -7.17 -23.56
N ALA A 132 -12.05 -8.07 -22.74
CA ALA A 132 -12.75 -8.66 -21.60
C ALA A 132 -11.85 -8.79 -20.36
N ASN A 133 -12.46 -8.67 -19.18
CA ASN A 133 -11.81 -9.00 -17.92
C ASN A 133 -11.53 -10.52 -17.88
N GLY A 134 -10.37 -10.92 -17.36
CA GLY A 134 -9.92 -12.32 -17.37
C GLY A 134 -9.28 -12.78 -18.67
N ALA A 135 -9.29 -11.96 -19.74
CA ALA A 135 -8.73 -12.36 -21.02
C ALA A 135 -7.19 -12.36 -21.01
N THR A 136 -6.60 -13.50 -21.35
CA THR A 136 -5.18 -13.66 -21.63
C THR A 136 -4.91 -13.70 -23.15
N CYS A 137 -3.63 -13.70 -23.55
CA CYS A 137 -3.21 -13.91 -24.92
C CYS A 137 -3.43 -15.36 -25.39
N ASN A 138 -3.27 -15.61 -26.69
CA ASN A 138 -3.21 -16.96 -27.22
C ASN A 138 -1.82 -17.57 -26.91
N SER A 139 -1.78 -18.57 -26.03
CA SER A 139 -0.52 -19.22 -25.59
C SER A 139 -0.02 -20.32 -26.54
N ASP A 140 -0.78 -20.61 -27.61
CA ASP A 140 -0.47 -21.63 -28.61
C ASP A 140 0.12 -21.03 -29.89
N ILE A 141 -0.17 -19.76 -30.18
CA ILE A 141 0.35 -19.04 -31.35
C ILE A 141 1.48 -18.10 -30.93
N ALA A 142 2.68 -18.34 -31.46
CA ALA A 142 3.79 -17.40 -31.32
C ALA A 142 3.48 -16.11 -32.09
N GLN A 143 3.77 -14.95 -31.50
CA GLN A 143 3.38 -13.65 -32.08
C GLN A 143 3.96 -13.45 -33.48
N ASP A 144 5.19 -13.88 -33.73
CA ASP A 144 5.87 -13.79 -35.02
C ASP A 144 5.31 -14.76 -36.08
N GLN A 145 4.55 -15.77 -35.65
CA GLN A 145 3.87 -16.73 -36.52
C GLN A 145 2.42 -16.35 -36.82
N CYS A 146 1.97 -15.13 -36.51
CA CYS A 146 0.56 -14.75 -36.70
C CYS A 146 0.05 -14.88 -38.15
N LEU A 147 0.93 -14.92 -39.15
CA LEU A 147 0.57 -15.05 -40.57
C LEU A 147 0.66 -16.49 -41.09
N THR A 148 1.37 -17.36 -40.36
CA THR A 148 1.73 -18.72 -40.82
C THR A 148 1.14 -19.80 -39.93
N ALA A 149 0.86 -19.50 -38.67
CA ALA A 149 0.17 -20.40 -37.76
C ALA A 149 -1.28 -20.62 -38.21
N GLU A 150 -1.77 -21.84 -38.00
CA GLU A 150 -3.17 -22.18 -38.22
C GLU A 150 -4.06 -21.28 -37.36
N GLN A 151 -4.94 -20.51 -38.01
CA GLN A 151 -5.82 -19.57 -37.35
C GLN A 151 -7.05 -20.32 -36.84
N PRO A 152 -7.39 -20.24 -35.53
CA PRO A 152 -8.59 -20.89 -34.99
C PRO A 152 -9.86 -20.53 -35.77
N ASP A 153 -9.94 -19.26 -36.23
CA ASP A 153 -11.09 -18.72 -36.93
C ASP A 153 -10.94 -18.65 -38.45
N ALA A 154 -10.05 -19.45 -39.05
CA ALA A 154 -9.81 -19.45 -40.49
C ALA A 154 -11.09 -19.62 -41.35
N HIS A 155 -12.16 -20.22 -40.78
CA HIS A 155 -13.48 -20.37 -41.41
C HIS A 155 -14.15 -19.03 -41.74
N ALA A 156 -13.80 -17.94 -41.06
CA ALA A 156 -14.43 -16.63 -41.17
C ALA A 156 -13.68 -15.63 -42.07
N ALA A 157 -12.76 -16.09 -42.93
CA ALA A 157 -11.98 -15.23 -43.81
C ALA A 157 -12.85 -14.32 -44.72
N PRO A 158 -12.41 -13.07 -45.04
CA PRO A 158 -11.15 -12.45 -44.63
C PRO A 158 -11.19 -11.98 -43.16
N LEU A 159 -10.15 -12.32 -42.41
CA LEU A 159 -10.03 -12.02 -40.97
C LEU A 159 -9.60 -10.58 -40.67
N THR A 160 -9.30 -9.79 -41.69
CA THR A 160 -8.95 -8.37 -41.61
C THR A 160 -9.56 -7.63 -42.78
N GLU A 161 -9.82 -6.33 -42.64
CA GLU A 161 -10.33 -5.49 -43.73
C GLU A 161 -9.35 -5.47 -44.92
N ARG A 162 -8.04 -5.54 -44.63
CA ARG A 162 -6.97 -5.62 -45.62
C ARG A 162 -6.00 -6.75 -45.30
N PRO A 163 -5.43 -7.46 -46.30
CA PRO A 163 -4.45 -8.51 -46.05
C PRO A 163 -3.32 -8.00 -45.16
N ARG A 164 -3.15 -8.65 -44.01
CA ARG A 164 -2.09 -8.31 -43.05
C ARG A 164 -0.77 -8.93 -43.51
N THR A 165 0.30 -8.13 -43.50
CA THR A 165 1.65 -8.57 -43.92
C THR A 165 2.68 -8.58 -42.78
N LYS A 166 2.28 -8.13 -41.58
CA LYS A 166 3.13 -8.08 -40.38
C LYS A 166 2.34 -8.49 -39.13
N CYS A 167 3.02 -9.06 -38.16
CA CYS A 167 2.44 -9.41 -36.85
C CYS A 167 2.49 -8.29 -35.80
N HIS A 168 3.14 -7.19 -36.15
CA HIS A 168 3.25 -5.99 -35.34
C HIS A 168 2.91 -4.78 -36.21
N ASP A 169 2.54 -3.68 -35.57
CA ASP A 169 2.46 -2.39 -36.26
C ASP A 169 3.85 -1.88 -36.68
N ASP A 170 3.90 -0.70 -37.29
CA ASP A 170 5.15 -0.12 -37.79
C ASP A 170 6.17 0.23 -36.68
N GLU A 171 5.73 0.33 -35.42
CA GLU A 171 6.57 0.62 -34.25
C GLU A 171 6.80 -0.63 -33.36
N GLY A 172 6.38 -1.81 -33.84
CA GLY A 172 6.57 -3.07 -33.12
C GLY A 172 5.55 -3.31 -32.00
N VAL A 173 4.36 -2.69 -32.03
CA VAL A 173 3.25 -2.99 -31.12
C VAL A 173 2.53 -4.26 -31.59
N PRO A 174 2.30 -5.27 -30.71
CA PRO A 174 1.68 -6.54 -31.10
C PRO A 174 0.25 -6.37 -31.63
N LEU A 175 -0.05 -7.02 -32.76
CA LEU A 175 -1.40 -7.10 -33.32
C LEU A 175 -2.08 -8.41 -32.88
N ALA A 176 -3.42 -8.43 -32.94
CA ALA A 176 -4.21 -9.60 -32.57
C ALA A 176 -3.94 -10.80 -33.52
N VAL A 177 -3.81 -12.00 -32.97
CA VAL A 177 -3.60 -13.25 -33.70
C VAL A 177 -4.80 -14.19 -33.63
N SER A 178 -5.73 -13.96 -32.70
CA SER A 178 -7.00 -14.67 -32.65
C SER A 178 -8.07 -13.77 -32.03
N TYR A 179 -9.33 -14.15 -32.18
CA TYR A 179 -10.44 -13.47 -31.53
C TYR A 179 -11.46 -14.47 -30.97
N ASP A 180 -12.14 -14.08 -29.90
CA ASP A 180 -13.35 -14.76 -29.44
C ASP A 180 -14.50 -13.75 -29.36
N TYR A 181 -15.72 -14.25 -29.22
CA TYR A 181 -16.89 -13.44 -28.93
C TYR A 181 -17.08 -13.25 -27.41
N ASP A 182 -17.22 -11.99 -26.97
CA ASP A 182 -17.39 -11.65 -25.56
C ASP A 182 -18.78 -12.05 -25.05
N THR A 183 -18.83 -12.93 -24.06
CA THR A 183 -20.07 -13.42 -23.44
C THR A 183 -20.82 -12.34 -22.64
N ASN A 184 -20.24 -11.16 -22.46
CA ASN A 184 -20.98 -10.00 -21.98
C ASN A 184 -21.96 -9.44 -23.01
N TYR A 185 -21.75 -9.71 -24.30
CA TYR A 185 -22.60 -9.25 -25.39
C TYR A 185 -23.33 -10.39 -26.12
N TYR A 186 -22.74 -11.59 -26.12
CA TYR A 186 -23.24 -12.72 -26.89
C TYR A 186 -23.61 -13.91 -26.01
N ALA A 187 -24.68 -14.61 -26.40
CA ALA A 187 -24.98 -15.95 -25.94
C ALA A 187 -24.38 -16.96 -26.94
N CYS A 188 -23.30 -17.62 -26.55
CA CYS A 188 -22.60 -18.59 -27.38
C CYS A 188 -23.08 -20.01 -27.08
N THR A 189 -23.74 -20.64 -28.04
CA THR A 189 -24.32 -21.99 -27.91
C THR A 189 -23.48 -23.02 -28.67
N PRO A 190 -23.20 -24.21 -28.11
CA PRO A 190 -22.44 -25.25 -28.81
C PRO A 190 -23.06 -25.60 -30.17
N LEU A 191 -22.24 -25.68 -31.20
CA LEU A 191 -22.64 -26.14 -32.52
C LEU A 191 -22.85 -27.66 -32.47
N ALA A 192 -23.97 -28.14 -33.01
CA ALA A 192 -24.22 -29.58 -33.14
C ALA A 192 -23.32 -30.17 -34.23
N PRO A 193 -22.75 -31.37 -34.02
CA PRO A 193 -21.93 -32.01 -35.03
C PRO A 193 -22.79 -32.45 -36.23
N THR A 194 -22.20 -32.41 -37.42
CA THR A 194 -22.84 -32.83 -38.67
C THR A 194 -22.90 -34.35 -38.83
N THR A 195 -22.17 -35.09 -38.00
CA THR A 195 -22.14 -36.56 -37.97
C THR A 195 -22.21 -37.07 -36.52
N PRO A 196 -22.80 -38.27 -36.25
CA PRO A 196 -22.98 -38.79 -34.89
C PRO A 196 -21.68 -38.94 -34.07
N ASP A 197 -20.55 -39.22 -34.74
CA ASP A 197 -19.24 -39.46 -34.11
C ASP A 197 -18.25 -38.29 -34.33
N GLY A 198 -18.70 -37.18 -34.94
CA GLY A 198 -17.84 -36.05 -35.29
C GLY A 198 -17.78 -34.96 -34.23
N THR A 199 -16.70 -34.18 -34.22
CA THR A 199 -16.62 -32.90 -33.51
C THR A 199 -17.14 -31.78 -34.39
N ALA A 200 -18.07 -30.95 -33.88
CA ALA A 200 -18.57 -29.80 -34.62
C ALA A 200 -17.46 -28.77 -34.87
N LYS A 201 -17.38 -28.26 -36.10
CA LYS A 201 -16.41 -27.23 -36.49
C LYS A 201 -17.11 -26.05 -37.14
N CYS A 202 -16.62 -24.84 -36.89
CA CYS A 202 -17.17 -23.67 -37.56
C CYS A 202 -17.04 -23.72 -39.10
N SER A 203 -16.05 -24.46 -39.61
CA SER A 203 -15.90 -24.76 -41.05
C SER A 203 -17.11 -25.48 -41.65
N ASP A 204 -17.89 -26.22 -40.86
CA ASP A 204 -19.08 -26.92 -41.34
C ASP A 204 -20.17 -25.95 -41.84
N LEU A 205 -20.13 -24.70 -41.37
CA LEU A 205 -21.04 -23.62 -41.77
C LEU A 205 -20.68 -22.98 -43.13
N LEU A 206 -19.58 -23.40 -43.76
CA LEU A 206 -19.23 -22.97 -45.12
C LEU A 206 -20.29 -23.45 -46.13
N SER A 207 -20.82 -24.66 -45.94
CA SER A 207 -21.88 -25.20 -46.79
C SER A 207 -23.19 -24.45 -46.57
N THR A 208 -23.79 -23.94 -47.66
CA THR A 208 -25.12 -23.32 -47.64
C THR A 208 -26.25 -24.30 -47.31
N SER A 209 -25.99 -25.62 -47.38
CA SER A 209 -26.93 -26.65 -46.93
C SER A 209 -27.04 -26.74 -45.41
N HIS A 210 -26.08 -26.19 -44.66
CA HIS A 210 -26.13 -26.21 -43.20
C HIS A 210 -27.22 -25.24 -42.70
N PRO A 211 -28.11 -25.64 -41.76
CA PRO A 211 -29.22 -24.80 -41.31
C PRO A 211 -28.76 -23.48 -40.64
N LYS A 212 -27.53 -23.45 -40.14
CA LYS A 212 -26.90 -22.28 -39.52
C LYS A 212 -25.82 -21.62 -40.38
N HIS A 213 -25.76 -21.88 -41.68
CA HIS A 213 -24.69 -21.37 -42.55
C HIS A 213 -24.57 -19.84 -42.54
N GLU A 214 -25.68 -19.11 -42.35
CA GLU A 214 -25.68 -17.65 -42.27
C GLU A 214 -24.86 -17.10 -41.08
N TYR A 215 -24.65 -17.91 -40.04
CA TYR A 215 -23.92 -17.55 -38.82
C TYR A 215 -22.41 -17.84 -38.89
N LEU A 216 -21.85 -18.19 -40.05
CA LEU A 216 -20.43 -18.52 -40.21
C LEU A 216 -19.49 -17.49 -39.56
N TYR A 217 -19.73 -16.20 -39.78
CA TYR A 217 -18.89 -15.14 -39.20
C TYR A 217 -19.04 -15.01 -37.67
N PHE A 218 -20.17 -15.45 -37.11
CA PHE A 218 -20.47 -15.45 -35.67
C PHE A 218 -20.26 -16.84 -35.05
N CYS A 219 -19.53 -17.72 -35.72
CA CYS A 219 -19.09 -18.97 -35.16
C CYS A 219 -17.71 -18.79 -34.53
N ASP A 220 -17.61 -19.10 -33.24
CA ASP A 220 -16.44 -18.96 -32.39
C ASP A 220 -15.83 -20.35 -32.17
N GLN A 221 -14.61 -20.57 -32.67
CA GLN A 221 -13.90 -21.83 -32.53
C GLN A 221 -12.94 -21.73 -31.33
N ARG A 222 -13.37 -22.22 -30.17
CA ARG A 222 -12.61 -22.09 -28.91
C ARG A 222 -11.74 -23.30 -28.64
N GLY A 223 -10.52 -23.05 -28.15
CA GLY A 223 -9.59 -24.06 -27.64
C GLY A 223 -8.79 -24.81 -28.72
N SER A 224 -7.81 -25.61 -28.28
CA SER A 224 -7.00 -26.50 -29.09
C SER A 224 -7.14 -27.96 -28.62
N GLY A 225 -6.83 -28.93 -29.48
CA GLY A 225 -6.88 -30.36 -29.14
C GLY A 225 -8.29 -30.89 -28.80
N SER A 226 -8.40 -31.77 -27.81
CA SER A 226 -9.66 -32.43 -27.39
C SER A 226 -10.66 -31.52 -26.66
N SER A 227 -10.24 -30.30 -26.30
CA SER A 227 -11.08 -29.24 -25.72
C SER A 227 -11.66 -28.28 -26.77
N ALA A 228 -11.34 -28.49 -28.06
CA ALA A 228 -11.82 -27.63 -29.14
C ALA A 228 -13.33 -27.78 -29.35
N GLY A 229 -14.04 -26.65 -29.35
CA GLY A 229 -15.49 -26.62 -29.60
C GLY A 229 -15.89 -25.43 -30.48
N ALA A 230 -16.82 -25.66 -31.40
CA ALA A 230 -17.45 -24.62 -32.20
C ALA A 230 -18.71 -24.12 -31.50
N PHE A 231 -18.90 -22.80 -31.43
CA PHE A 231 -20.06 -22.17 -30.80
C PHE A 231 -20.67 -21.12 -31.74
N ILE A 232 -21.99 -21.07 -31.84
CA ILE A 232 -22.69 -19.97 -32.51
C ILE A 232 -22.99 -18.89 -31.47
N CYS A 233 -22.48 -17.68 -31.69
CA CYS A 233 -22.62 -16.54 -30.81
C CYS A 233 -23.63 -15.53 -31.36
N GLU A 234 -24.83 -15.50 -30.78
CA GLU A 234 -25.89 -14.55 -31.14
C GLU A 234 -25.99 -13.44 -30.06
N PRO A 235 -26.46 -12.22 -30.37
CA PRO A 235 -26.67 -11.19 -29.35
C PRO A 235 -27.48 -11.73 -28.17
N ASP A 236 -26.98 -11.54 -26.95
CA ASP A 236 -27.52 -12.19 -25.77
C ASP A 236 -28.99 -11.77 -25.54
N PRO A 237 -29.96 -12.69 -25.64
CA PRO A 237 -31.37 -12.36 -25.48
C PRO A 237 -31.76 -12.05 -24.02
N ALA A 238 -30.91 -12.42 -23.05
CA ALA A 238 -31.16 -12.15 -21.64
C ALA A 238 -30.90 -10.68 -21.26
N LYS A 239 -30.15 -9.93 -22.08
CA LYS A 239 -29.78 -8.54 -21.81
C LYS A 239 -30.58 -7.59 -22.68
N THR A 240 -31.10 -6.52 -22.06
CA THR A 240 -32.00 -5.56 -22.71
C THR A 240 -31.38 -4.85 -23.91
N THR A 241 -30.09 -4.52 -23.82
CA THR A 241 -29.36 -3.81 -24.89
C THR A 241 -29.10 -4.69 -26.11
N THR A 242 -28.73 -5.95 -25.91
CA THR A 242 -28.39 -6.88 -27.01
C THR A 242 -29.62 -7.55 -27.60
N ARG A 243 -30.66 -7.83 -26.79
CA ARG A 243 -31.96 -8.32 -27.30
C ARG A 243 -32.62 -7.34 -28.27
N ALA A 244 -32.32 -6.05 -28.16
CA ALA A 244 -32.85 -5.02 -29.06
C ALA A 244 -32.21 -5.03 -30.46
N LEU A 245 -31.13 -5.79 -30.68
CA LEU A 245 -30.44 -5.90 -31.96
C LEU A 245 -31.09 -6.98 -32.84
N THR A 246 -32.24 -6.67 -33.44
CA THR A 246 -33.06 -7.63 -34.19
C THR A 246 -32.83 -7.63 -35.70
N VAL A 247 -32.11 -6.63 -36.24
CA VAL A 247 -31.87 -6.51 -37.68
C VAL A 247 -30.56 -7.19 -38.05
N LYS A 248 -30.62 -8.21 -38.91
CA LYS A 248 -29.42 -8.86 -39.48
C LYS A 248 -28.93 -8.10 -40.70
N GLU A 249 -27.72 -7.58 -40.64
CA GLU A 249 -27.04 -7.01 -41.81
C GLU A 249 -26.24 -8.10 -42.52
N MET A 250 -26.53 -8.32 -43.81
CA MET A 250 -25.96 -9.41 -44.59
C MET A 250 -24.73 -8.96 -45.41
N ASP A 251 -23.80 -9.90 -45.61
CA ASP A 251 -22.69 -9.89 -46.55
C ASP A 251 -22.80 -11.16 -47.40
N GLY A 252 -23.38 -11.02 -48.60
CA GLY A 252 -23.84 -12.17 -49.37
C GLY A 252 -24.83 -13.02 -48.57
N ALA A 253 -24.49 -14.29 -48.33
CA ALA A 253 -25.32 -15.24 -47.57
C ALA A 253 -24.99 -15.30 -46.06
N LYS A 254 -24.09 -14.43 -45.56
CA LYS A 254 -23.59 -14.49 -44.18
C LYS A 254 -23.97 -13.22 -43.43
N ILE A 255 -24.26 -13.32 -42.13
CA ILE A 255 -24.55 -12.17 -41.27
C ILE A 255 -23.22 -11.49 -40.92
N LYS A 256 -23.06 -10.20 -41.22
CA LYS A 256 -21.88 -9.41 -40.84
C LYS A 256 -22.10 -8.51 -39.62
N ALA A 257 -23.35 -8.19 -39.28
CA ALA A 257 -23.68 -7.44 -38.07
C ALA A 257 -25.13 -7.65 -37.62
N PHE A 258 -25.39 -7.44 -36.33
CA PHE A 258 -26.72 -7.28 -35.74
C PHE A 258 -26.95 -5.82 -35.37
N LYS A 259 -28.06 -5.24 -35.81
CA LYS A 259 -28.37 -3.81 -35.70
C LYS A 259 -29.66 -3.54 -34.96
N HIS A 260 -29.72 -2.40 -34.30
CA HIS A 260 -30.95 -1.87 -33.73
C HIS A 260 -31.90 -1.44 -34.85
N PRO A 261 -33.19 -1.77 -34.81
CA PRO A 261 -34.15 -1.43 -35.86
C PRO A 261 -34.41 0.08 -36.00
N ASN A 262 -34.08 0.87 -34.97
CA ASN A 262 -34.23 2.33 -34.97
C ASN A 262 -33.00 2.99 -34.32
N PRO A 263 -31.88 3.18 -35.04
CA PRO A 263 -30.68 3.78 -34.45
C PRO A 263 -30.87 5.27 -34.12
N ASP A 264 -31.78 5.97 -34.80
CA ASP A 264 -32.05 7.40 -34.59
C ASP A 264 -32.68 7.70 -33.23
N SER A 265 -33.25 6.68 -32.57
CA SER A 265 -33.71 6.78 -31.18
C SER A 265 -32.57 6.84 -30.16
N LYS A 266 -31.30 6.84 -30.61
CA LYS A 266 -30.09 6.87 -29.78
C LYS A 266 -30.07 5.77 -28.70
N PRO A 267 -30.23 4.48 -29.07
CA PRO A 267 -30.16 3.39 -28.11
C PRO A 267 -28.74 3.29 -27.52
N ALA A 268 -28.62 2.67 -26.34
CA ALA A 268 -27.33 2.46 -25.69
C ALA A 268 -26.36 1.57 -26.49
N LEU A 269 -26.91 0.71 -27.36
CA LEU A 269 -26.17 -0.14 -28.30
C LEU A 269 -26.89 -0.12 -29.65
N THR A 270 -26.19 0.33 -30.69
CA THR A 270 -26.74 0.47 -32.04
C THR A 270 -26.45 -0.73 -32.92
N GLU A 271 -25.30 -1.37 -32.73
CA GLU A 271 -24.89 -2.54 -33.51
C GLU A 271 -23.85 -3.41 -32.78
N LEU A 272 -23.76 -4.66 -33.22
CA LEU A 272 -22.69 -5.62 -32.92
C LEU A 272 -22.22 -6.24 -34.24
N LYS A 273 -20.95 -6.02 -34.59
CA LYS A 273 -20.34 -6.52 -35.83
C LYS A 273 -19.68 -7.88 -35.61
N ARG A 274 -19.44 -8.61 -36.70
CA ARG A 274 -18.56 -9.78 -36.67
C ARG A 274 -17.19 -9.41 -36.11
N CYS A 275 -16.57 -10.29 -35.35
CA CYS A 275 -15.21 -10.07 -34.89
C CYS A 275 -14.22 -10.28 -36.05
N THR A 276 -13.16 -9.48 -36.07
CA THR A 276 -12.02 -9.60 -37.00
C THR A 276 -10.74 -9.42 -36.19
N LEU A 277 -9.58 -9.67 -36.79
CA LEU A 277 -8.28 -9.39 -36.18
C LEU A 277 -7.92 -7.89 -36.23
N ASP A 278 -8.78 -7.03 -36.77
CA ASP A 278 -8.55 -5.59 -36.84
C ASP A 278 -8.75 -4.95 -35.46
N LEU A 279 -7.84 -4.05 -35.12
CA LEU A 279 -7.93 -3.26 -33.90
C LEU A 279 -8.48 -1.87 -34.24
N GLU A 280 -9.36 -1.35 -33.39
CA GLU A 280 -9.87 0.01 -33.53
C GLU A 280 -8.79 1.02 -33.09
N LEU A 281 -8.74 2.21 -33.69
CA LEU A 281 -7.86 3.27 -33.21
C LEU A 281 -8.56 4.09 -32.13
N ARG A 282 -7.97 4.17 -30.93
CA ARG A 282 -8.43 5.07 -29.88
C ARG A 282 -7.98 6.50 -30.22
N ASN A 283 -8.94 7.41 -30.28
CA ASN A 283 -8.72 8.83 -30.62
C ASN A 283 -8.06 9.04 -32.00
N GLY A 284 -8.17 8.06 -32.91
CA GLY A 284 -7.53 8.13 -34.24
C GLY A 284 -5.99 8.07 -34.21
N LEU A 285 -5.38 7.75 -33.06
CA LEU A 285 -3.94 7.68 -32.91
C LEU A 285 -3.44 6.25 -33.16
N LYS A 286 -2.47 6.11 -34.08
CA LYS A 286 -1.71 4.86 -34.25
C LYS A 286 -0.99 4.51 -32.94
N GLY A 287 -0.79 3.22 -32.68
CA GLY A 287 -0.22 2.73 -31.41
C GLY A 287 -1.17 2.69 -30.22
N ASN A 288 -2.25 3.46 -30.26
CA ASN A 288 -3.28 3.47 -29.24
C ASN A 288 -4.47 2.64 -29.71
N TYR A 289 -4.32 1.32 -29.65
CA TYR A 289 -5.30 0.38 -30.17
C TYR A 289 -6.38 0.07 -29.12
N GLY A 290 -7.63 0.05 -29.58
CA GLY A 290 -8.80 -0.44 -28.89
C GLY A 290 -9.27 -1.77 -29.45
N VAL A 291 -10.13 -2.41 -28.69
CA VAL A 291 -10.72 -3.70 -29.06
C VAL A 291 -12.11 -3.44 -29.57
N GLN A 292 -12.46 -4.05 -30.71
CA GLN A 292 -13.81 -3.95 -31.24
C GLN A 292 -14.83 -4.38 -30.19
N ARG A 293 -15.89 -3.59 -30.04
CA ARG A 293 -16.95 -3.88 -29.07
C ARG A 293 -17.53 -5.29 -29.30
N GLY A 294 -17.62 -6.07 -28.23
CA GLY A 294 -18.14 -7.43 -28.25
C GLY A 294 -17.12 -8.49 -28.67
N CYS A 295 -15.88 -8.11 -28.95
CA CYS A 295 -14.81 -9.03 -29.30
C CYS A 295 -13.77 -9.11 -28.20
N VAL A 296 -13.17 -10.29 -28.06
CA VAL A 296 -11.97 -10.51 -27.26
C VAL A 296 -10.81 -10.71 -28.21
N LEU A 297 -9.95 -9.70 -28.38
CA LEU A 297 -8.84 -9.75 -29.34
C LEU A 297 -7.53 -10.08 -28.61
N ARG A 298 -6.96 -11.24 -28.94
CA ARG A 298 -5.76 -11.77 -28.29
C ARG A 298 -4.57 -11.65 -29.21
N GLU A 299 -3.48 -11.09 -28.71
CA GLU A 299 -2.15 -11.27 -29.27
C GLU A 299 -1.64 -12.69 -28.98
N GLY A 300 -0.52 -13.08 -29.59
CA GLY A 300 0.18 -14.33 -29.33
C GLY A 300 1.16 -14.22 -28.17
N PHE A 301 1.95 -15.27 -27.95
CA PHE A 301 3.05 -15.24 -26.97
C PHE A 301 4.39 -14.93 -27.63
N VAL A 302 5.33 -14.45 -26.84
CA VAL A 302 6.76 -14.42 -27.17
C VAL A 302 7.55 -15.11 -26.07
N ASN A 303 8.70 -15.68 -26.41
CA ASN A 303 9.62 -16.23 -25.42
C ASN A 303 10.51 -15.11 -24.88
N LYS A 304 10.60 -15.01 -23.55
CA LYS A 304 11.45 -14.05 -22.83
C LYS A 304 12.36 -14.79 -21.86
N ALA A 305 13.41 -14.12 -21.41
CA ALA A 305 14.20 -14.59 -20.28
C ALA A 305 13.31 -14.71 -19.03
N ALA A 306 13.71 -15.58 -18.10
CA ALA A 306 13.02 -15.75 -16.83
C ALA A 306 12.82 -14.40 -16.10
N PRO A 307 11.66 -14.19 -15.45
CA PRO A 307 11.36 -12.95 -14.75
C PRO A 307 12.22 -12.77 -13.50
N TYR A 308 12.24 -11.56 -12.92
CA TYR A 308 13.03 -11.28 -11.70
C TYR A 308 12.62 -12.13 -10.48
N TRP A 309 11.38 -12.67 -10.46
CA TRP A 309 10.88 -13.55 -9.41
C TRP A 309 11.14 -15.04 -9.68
N ALA A 310 11.94 -15.36 -10.70
CA ALA A 310 12.29 -16.73 -11.03
C ALA A 310 13.02 -17.44 -9.89
N THR A 311 12.82 -18.75 -9.87
CA THR A 311 13.50 -19.72 -9.00
C THR A 311 14.32 -20.67 -9.84
N ASP A 312 15.06 -21.57 -9.20
CA ASP A 312 15.74 -22.71 -9.85
C ASP A 312 14.79 -23.65 -10.61
N LYS A 313 13.50 -23.67 -10.24
CA LYS A 313 12.43 -24.41 -10.93
C LYS A 313 11.80 -23.66 -12.10
N THR A 314 12.14 -22.39 -12.30
CA THR A 314 11.62 -21.59 -13.40
C THR A 314 12.53 -21.78 -14.62
N PRO A 315 12.00 -22.15 -15.81
CA PRO A 315 12.83 -22.28 -17.01
C PRO A 315 13.54 -20.98 -17.38
N GLU A 316 14.74 -21.07 -17.96
CA GLU A 316 15.51 -19.90 -18.41
C GLU A 316 14.75 -19.04 -19.43
N SER A 317 13.90 -19.68 -20.23
CA SER A 317 12.98 -19.01 -21.15
C SER A 317 11.53 -19.35 -20.83
N VAL A 318 10.71 -18.30 -20.73
CA VAL A 318 9.28 -18.39 -20.42
C VAL A 318 8.44 -17.75 -21.52
N LYS A 319 7.23 -18.27 -21.72
CA LYS A 319 6.21 -17.64 -22.55
C LYS A 319 5.63 -16.41 -21.84
N VAL A 320 5.57 -15.29 -22.53
CA VAL A 320 4.92 -14.05 -22.05
C VAL A 320 4.00 -13.54 -23.16
N CYS A 321 2.80 -13.10 -22.79
CA CYS A 321 1.88 -12.47 -23.73
C CYS A 321 2.56 -11.28 -24.41
N ALA A 322 2.45 -11.17 -25.74
CA ALA A 322 3.30 -10.24 -26.50
C ALA A 322 3.11 -8.78 -26.08
N ILE A 323 1.91 -8.36 -25.67
CA ILE A 323 1.65 -7.03 -25.11
C ILE A 323 2.36 -6.84 -23.76
N ASP A 324 2.28 -7.84 -22.89
CA ASP A 324 2.89 -7.80 -21.56
C ASP A 324 4.42 -7.95 -21.63
N ALA A 325 4.95 -8.49 -22.73
CA ALA A 325 6.38 -8.67 -22.97
C ALA A 325 7.11 -7.40 -23.45
N GLN A 326 6.41 -6.28 -23.59
CA GLN A 326 7.00 -5.02 -24.03
C GLN A 326 7.89 -4.41 -22.94
N GLU A 327 9.01 -3.83 -23.37
CA GLU A 327 10.08 -3.34 -22.48
C GLU A 327 10.31 -1.82 -22.59
N ARG A 328 9.53 -1.14 -23.43
CA ARG A 328 9.70 0.30 -23.72
C ARG A 328 9.48 1.14 -22.47
N THR A 329 10.22 2.25 -22.35
CA THR A 329 10.03 3.26 -21.31
C THR A 329 8.95 4.28 -21.66
N HIS A 330 8.59 4.38 -22.95
CA HIS A 330 7.57 5.28 -23.48
C HIS A 330 6.79 4.61 -24.61
N ASN A 331 5.54 5.04 -24.79
CA ASN A 331 4.75 4.69 -25.98
C ASN A 331 5.40 5.36 -27.21
N PRO A 332 5.71 4.60 -28.28
CA PRO A 332 6.48 5.11 -29.42
C PRO A 332 5.70 6.12 -30.29
N TRP A 333 4.38 6.17 -30.17
CA TRP A 333 3.53 7.02 -31.02
C TRP A 333 3.19 8.37 -30.39
N ASN A 334 3.02 8.41 -29.06
CA ASN A 334 2.61 9.62 -28.34
C ASN A 334 3.60 10.06 -27.26
N MET A 335 4.71 9.34 -27.08
CA MET A 335 5.77 9.59 -26.10
C MET A 335 5.31 9.57 -24.63
N ALA A 336 4.12 9.06 -24.33
CA ALA A 336 3.65 8.91 -22.95
C ALA A 336 4.51 7.88 -22.19
N SER A 337 4.83 8.17 -20.93
CA SER A 337 5.69 7.30 -20.12
C SER A 337 4.99 5.99 -19.72
N CYS A 338 5.72 4.89 -19.90
CA CYS A 338 5.38 3.55 -19.41
C CYS A 338 5.81 3.32 -17.95
N GLU A 339 6.43 4.31 -17.29
CA GLU A 339 6.79 4.25 -15.86
C GLU A 339 5.68 4.79 -14.95
N THR A 340 4.45 4.88 -15.47
CA THR A 340 3.25 5.28 -14.73
C THR A 340 2.23 4.16 -14.72
N SER A 341 1.19 4.23 -13.88
CA SER A 341 0.11 3.21 -13.84
C SER A 341 -0.54 2.92 -15.20
N ARG A 342 -0.42 3.84 -16.16
CA ARG A 342 -0.92 3.71 -17.54
C ARG A 342 -0.32 2.52 -18.28
N PHE A 343 0.87 2.06 -17.90
CA PHE A 343 1.55 0.93 -18.55
C PHE A 343 0.64 -0.29 -18.70
N SER A 344 -0.18 -0.55 -17.68
CA SER A 344 -1.07 -1.71 -17.63
C SER A 344 -2.17 -1.68 -18.69
N THR A 345 -2.52 -0.49 -19.19
CA THR A 345 -3.61 -0.29 -20.16
C THR A 345 -3.13 0.13 -21.55
N ASP A 346 -1.82 0.25 -21.74
CA ASP A 346 -1.21 0.63 -23.01
C ASP A 346 -0.53 -0.58 -23.65
N ARG A 347 -0.99 -0.93 -24.86
CA ARG A 347 -0.52 -2.12 -25.59
C ARG A 347 0.98 -2.06 -25.97
N SER A 348 1.59 -0.87 -25.91
CA SER A 348 3.00 -0.66 -26.25
C SER A 348 3.97 -0.73 -25.05
N CYS A 349 3.45 -0.71 -23.82
CA CYS A 349 4.25 -0.52 -22.60
C CYS A 349 4.70 -1.81 -21.92
N GLY A 350 3.80 -2.77 -21.69
CA GLY A 350 4.09 -4.06 -21.07
C GLY A 350 4.76 -4.01 -19.69
N CYS A 351 5.22 -5.18 -19.22
CA CYS A 351 5.80 -5.39 -17.90
C CYS A 351 7.24 -4.86 -17.75
N GLY A 352 7.87 -4.31 -18.80
CA GLY A 352 9.25 -3.80 -18.72
C GLY A 352 10.31 -4.91 -18.77
N VAL A 353 11.58 -4.51 -18.85
CA VAL A 353 12.74 -5.43 -18.83
C VAL A 353 12.67 -6.34 -17.60
N GLY A 354 12.85 -7.65 -17.79
CA GLY A 354 12.79 -8.64 -16.72
C GLY A 354 11.42 -8.74 -16.03
N MET A 355 10.37 -8.20 -16.64
CA MET A 355 9.01 -8.06 -16.11
C MET A 355 8.91 -7.16 -14.86
N ARG A 356 9.85 -6.23 -14.66
CA ARG A 356 10.00 -5.39 -13.44
C ARG A 356 8.77 -4.58 -13.01
N ARG A 357 7.87 -4.21 -13.93
CA ARG A 357 6.63 -3.45 -13.63
C ARG A 357 5.48 -4.35 -13.16
N CYS A 358 5.59 -5.65 -13.41
CA CYS A 358 4.57 -6.63 -13.06
C CYS A 358 4.92 -7.41 -11.80
N GLU A 359 3.90 -8.06 -11.27
CA GLU A 359 3.94 -8.95 -10.10
C GLU A 359 3.24 -10.26 -10.46
N THR A 360 3.50 -11.32 -9.70
CA THR A 360 2.82 -12.60 -9.89
C THR A 360 2.25 -13.11 -8.56
N PRO A 361 1.09 -13.80 -8.56
CA PRO A 361 0.67 -14.59 -7.40
C PRO A 361 1.64 -15.76 -7.14
N ALA A 362 1.42 -16.48 -6.05
CA ALA A 362 2.21 -17.69 -5.78
C ALA A 362 1.98 -18.77 -6.86
N ILE A 363 3.06 -19.41 -7.31
CA ILE A 363 3.03 -20.53 -8.27
C ILE A 363 3.74 -21.71 -7.63
N THR A 364 2.97 -22.58 -6.97
CA THR A 364 3.48 -23.70 -6.19
C THR A 364 4.39 -24.64 -6.98
N ALA A 365 4.07 -24.92 -8.25
CA ALA A 365 4.87 -25.81 -9.08
C ALA A 365 6.29 -25.29 -9.36
N GLN A 366 6.50 -23.99 -9.23
CA GLN A 366 7.78 -23.31 -9.47
C GLN A 366 8.39 -22.75 -8.16
N ASP A 367 7.81 -23.05 -6.99
CA ASP A 367 8.20 -22.45 -5.70
C ASP A 367 8.19 -20.90 -5.69
N ILE A 368 7.43 -20.27 -6.59
CA ILE A 368 7.31 -18.81 -6.63
C ILE A 368 6.33 -18.36 -5.56
N ARG A 369 6.73 -17.37 -4.76
CA ARG A 369 5.91 -16.76 -3.70
C ARG A 369 5.15 -15.54 -4.26
N ASP A 370 4.04 -15.18 -3.62
CA ASP A 370 3.25 -13.99 -4.00
C ASP A 370 4.08 -12.71 -3.83
N VAL A 371 4.43 -12.08 -4.95
CA VAL A 371 5.35 -10.93 -5.02
C VAL A 371 4.83 -9.74 -4.20
N HIS A 372 3.52 -9.47 -4.28
CA HIS A 372 2.89 -8.35 -3.58
C HIS A 372 3.03 -8.51 -2.06
N SER A 373 2.75 -9.71 -1.55
CA SER A 373 2.85 -10.04 -0.13
C SER A 373 4.29 -9.96 0.36
N LEU A 374 5.26 -10.38 -0.46
CA LEU A 374 6.68 -10.21 -0.16
C LEU A 374 7.06 -8.73 -0.01
N ARG A 375 6.64 -7.87 -0.95
CA ARG A 375 6.90 -6.42 -0.89
C ARG A 375 6.28 -5.79 0.35
N VAL A 376 5.00 -6.09 0.62
CA VAL A 376 4.30 -5.58 1.81
C VAL A 376 4.99 -6.04 3.10
N ALA A 377 5.40 -7.31 3.19
CA ALA A 377 6.11 -7.84 4.35
C ALA A 377 7.46 -7.13 4.54
N ALA A 378 8.24 -6.96 3.48
CA ALA A 378 9.54 -6.31 3.56
C ALA A 378 9.41 -4.82 3.95
N PHE A 379 8.45 -4.08 3.41
CA PHE A 379 8.18 -2.70 3.85
C PHE A 379 7.78 -2.63 5.34
N ASN A 380 7.00 -3.59 5.85
CA ASN A 380 6.62 -3.62 7.27
C ASN A 380 7.80 -3.91 8.21
N ASP A 381 8.81 -4.60 7.72
CA ASP A 381 9.96 -5.04 8.51
C ASP A 381 11.12 -4.04 8.49
N GLU A 382 11.28 -3.24 7.43
CA GLU A 382 12.29 -2.17 7.33
C GLU A 382 12.32 -1.25 8.57
N PRO A 383 11.23 -0.61 9.04
CA PRO A 383 11.27 0.27 10.20
C PRO A 383 11.66 -0.46 11.49
N LEU A 384 11.37 -1.77 11.57
CA LEU A 384 11.74 -2.59 12.72
C LEU A 384 13.24 -2.88 12.72
N ARG A 385 13.84 -3.11 11.55
CA ARG A 385 15.29 -3.24 11.40
C ARG A 385 16.00 -1.94 11.78
N ILE A 386 15.45 -0.78 11.40
CA ILE A 386 15.97 0.52 11.84
C ILE A 386 15.93 0.63 13.37
N ALA A 387 14.79 0.36 14.00
CA ALA A 387 14.67 0.48 15.46
C ALA A 387 15.56 -0.51 16.21
N GLU A 388 15.57 -1.78 15.77
CA GLU A 388 16.43 -2.86 16.27
C GLU A 388 17.91 -2.45 16.20
N SER A 389 18.33 -1.89 15.06
CA SER A 389 19.72 -1.46 14.83
C SER A 389 20.23 -0.42 15.83
N VAL A 390 19.36 0.51 16.23
CA VAL A 390 19.66 1.59 17.20
C VAL A 390 19.77 1.00 18.60
N VAL A 391 18.84 0.13 19.00
CA VAL A 391 18.86 -0.47 20.35
C VAL A 391 20.00 -1.49 20.50
N GLN A 392 20.29 -2.30 19.49
CA GLN A 392 21.37 -3.27 19.53
C GLN A 392 22.74 -2.61 19.70
N ARG A 393 23.00 -1.54 18.94
CA ARG A 393 24.22 -0.72 19.04
C ARG A 393 24.23 0.22 20.25
N ASP A 394 23.19 0.14 21.08
CA ASP A 394 22.97 1.00 22.24
C ASP A 394 23.15 2.48 21.89
N GLU A 395 22.63 2.94 20.74
CA GLU A 395 22.66 4.34 20.29
C GLU A 395 21.64 5.21 21.06
N PRO A 396 21.72 6.56 20.99
CA PRO A 396 20.64 7.41 21.48
C PRO A 396 19.31 7.00 20.86
N TYR A 397 18.32 6.66 21.69
CA TYR A 397 17.10 5.99 21.25
C TYR A 397 16.34 6.78 20.17
N PHE A 398 16.32 8.11 20.27
CA PHE A 398 15.63 8.93 19.28
C PHE A 398 16.30 8.95 17.89
N ASN A 399 17.46 8.32 17.73
CA ASN A 399 18.02 8.00 16.41
C ASN A 399 17.08 7.11 15.58
N ILE A 400 16.16 6.34 16.19
CA ILE A 400 15.12 5.63 15.43
C ILE A 400 14.28 6.57 14.56
N LEU A 401 14.22 7.87 14.91
CA LEU A 401 13.43 8.88 14.22
C LEU A 401 14.25 9.76 13.26
N THR A 402 15.57 9.78 13.38
CA THR A 402 16.44 10.73 12.66
C THR A 402 17.51 10.06 11.80
N THR A 403 17.84 8.79 12.04
CA THR A 403 18.91 8.12 11.29
C THR A 403 18.57 7.97 9.80
N ARG A 404 19.59 8.09 8.95
CA ARG A 404 19.51 7.75 7.52
C ARG A 404 19.79 6.28 7.24
N ARG A 405 20.29 5.54 8.24
CA ARG A 405 20.47 4.09 8.15
C ARG A 405 19.13 3.42 7.85
N SER A 406 19.12 2.54 6.86
CA SER A 406 18.01 1.64 6.58
C SER A 406 18.53 0.28 6.12
N PHE A 407 17.61 -0.65 5.85
CA PHE A 407 17.89 -2.02 5.52
C PHE A 407 17.04 -2.49 4.35
N VAL A 408 17.62 -3.31 3.48
CA VAL A 408 16.91 -4.01 2.40
C VAL A 408 17.14 -5.50 2.50
N ASN A 409 16.12 -6.30 2.21
CA ASN A 409 16.28 -7.72 1.89
C ASN A 409 16.26 -7.93 0.37
N GLY A 410 16.26 -9.19 -0.09
CA GLY A 410 16.17 -9.54 -1.51
C GLY A 410 15.03 -8.83 -2.25
N THR A 411 13.85 -8.81 -1.64
CA THR A 411 12.67 -8.19 -2.23
C THR A 411 12.81 -6.67 -2.39
N LEU A 412 13.28 -5.95 -1.35
CA LEU A 412 13.45 -4.50 -1.44
C LEU A 412 14.66 -4.10 -2.29
N SER A 413 15.74 -4.89 -2.27
CA SER A 413 16.91 -4.69 -3.13
C SER A 413 16.50 -4.67 -4.60
N GLU A 414 15.80 -5.71 -5.05
CA GLU A 414 15.30 -5.81 -6.42
C GLU A 414 14.27 -4.71 -6.74
N TYR A 415 13.34 -4.44 -5.81
CA TYR A 415 12.33 -3.39 -5.97
C TYR A 415 12.94 -2.02 -6.26
N PHE A 416 13.91 -1.60 -5.43
CA PHE A 416 14.50 -0.27 -5.49
C PHE A 416 15.50 -0.11 -6.65
N ARG A 417 16.23 -1.16 -7.00
CA ARG A 417 17.20 -1.15 -8.10
C ARG A 417 16.54 -1.20 -9.47
N SER A 418 15.42 -1.90 -9.60
CA SER A 418 14.70 -2.08 -10.87
C SER A 418 13.51 -1.13 -11.03
N GLN A 419 13.32 -0.13 -10.15
CA GLN A 419 12.18 0.81 -10.17
C GLN A 419 10.83 0.09 -10.29
N GLN A 420 10.62 -0.91 -9.43
CA GLN A 420 9.42 -1.72 -9.49
C GLN A 420 8.23 -1.03 -8.82
N GLY A 421 7.04 -1.64 -8.93
CA GLY A 421 5.85 -1.19 -8.20
C GLY A 421 5.05 -0.07 -8.86
N VAL A 422 5.40 0.32 -10.09
CA VAL A 422 4.69 1.32 -10.88
C VAL A 422 3.17 1.12 -10.80
N GLY A 423 2.46 2.16 -10.37
CA GLY A 423 0.99 2.17 -10.29
C GLY A 423 0.36 1.43 -9.10
N VAL A 424 1.15 0.75 -8.26
CA VAL A 424 0.68 0.12 -7.00
C VAL A 424 1.41 0.76 -5.81
N PHE A 425 2.73 0.74 -5.86
CA PHE A 425 3.64 1.29 -4.88
C PHE A 425 4.26 2.57 -5.46
N ASN A 426 3.70 3.72 -5.10
CA ASN A 426 4.31 5.02 -5.36
C ASN A 426 5.34 5.35 -4.26
N VAL A 427 6.57 4.85 -4.45
CA VAL A 427 7.70 4.96 -3.52
C VAL A 427 8.91 5.50 -4.26
N THR A 428 9.53 6.55 -3.75
CA THR A 428 10.83 7.02 -4.28
C THR A 428 11.94 6.12 -3.76
N THR A 429 12.86 5.69 -4.63
CA THR A 429 14.06 4.96 -4.21
C THR A 429 14.82 5.80 -3.17
N PRO A 430 15.07 5.29 -1.95
CA PRO A 430 15.58 6.12 -0.85
C PRO A 430 17.04 6.59 -0.95
N THR A 431 17.73 6.15 -2.01
CA THR A 431 19.08 6.58 -2.38
C THR A 431 19.32 6.34 -3.86
N ALA A 432 20.50 6.72 -4.38
CA ALA A 432 20.91 6.38 -5.73
C ALA A 432 20.85 4.86 -5.96
N GLN A 433 20.31 4.41 -7.10
CA GLN A 433 20.08 2.99 -7.37
C GLN A 433 21.33 2.11 -7.24
N GLY A 434 22.49 2.62 -7.64
CA GLY A 434 23.77 1.92 -7.50
C GLY A 434 24.27 1.78 -6.06
N ALA A 435 23.72 2.54 -5.12
CA ALA A 435 24.04 2.48 -3.69
C ALA A 435 23.14 1.52 -2.90
N VAL A 436 22.06 1.00 -3.51
CA VAL A 436 21.23 -0.02 -2.90
C VAL A 436 21.98 -1.37 -2.94
N PRO A 437 22.21 -2.03 -1.79
CA PRO A 437 22.92 -3.30 -1.73
C PRO A 437 22.27 -4.38 -2.62
N VAL A 438 23.09 -5.23 -3.20
CA VAL A 438 22.63 -6.39 -3.99
C VAL A 438 22.32 -7.55 -3.06
N VAL A 439 21.05 -7.94 -2.97
CA VAL A 439 20.61 -9.14 -2.26
C VAL A 439 19.77 -9.97 -3.23
N ALA A 440 19.99 -11.28 -3.28
CA ALA A 440 19.25 -12.16 -4.18
C ALA A 440 17.74 -12.08 -3.87
N TYR A 441 16.88 -11.93 -4.89
CA TYR A 441 15.46 -11.65 -4.72
C TYR A 441 14.74 -12.59 -3.73
N ASN A 442 15.02 -13.90 -3.84
CA ASN A 442 14.39 -14.94 -3.02
C ASN A 442 14.92 -15.01 -1.58
N ASP A 443 15.99 -14.29 -1.26
CA ASP A 443 16.54 -14.21 0.09
C ASP A 443 15.80 -13.15 0.91
N THR A 444 14.69 -13.55 1.53
CA THR A 444 13.83 -12.66 2.31
C THR A 444 14.36 -12.39 3.73
N GLU A 445 15.32 -13.20 4.18
CA GLU A 445 15.86 -13.16 5.54
C GLU A 445 17.23 -12.48 5.63
N ALA A 446 18.01 -12.41 4.54
CA ALA A 446 19.23 -11.62 4.51
C ALA A 446 18.93 -10.13 4.37
N TRP A 447 19.24 -9.36 5.42
CA TRP A 447 19.09 -7.91 5.43
C TRP A 447 20.46 -7.23 5.31
N ALA A 448 20.60 -6.36 4.31
CA ALA A 448 21.78 -5.54 4.09
C ALA A 448 21.50 -4.09 4.52
N GLU A 449 22.45 -3.52 5.26
CA GLU A 449 22.40 -2.12 5.69
C GLU A 449 22.80 -1.17 4.54
N TYR A 450 22.15 -0.02 4.44
CA TYR A 450 22.52 1.07 3.54
C TYR A 450 22.18 2.43 4.13
N THR A 451 22.67 3.50 3.48
CA THR A 451 22.38 4.88 3.89
C THR A 451 21.42 5.52 2.90
N ARG A 452 20.34 6.11 3.40
CA ARG A 452 19.36 6.89 2.64
C ARG A 452 19.84 8.34 2.44
N ASP A 453 19.26 9.02 1.48
CA ASP A 453 19.60 10.42 1.15
C ASP A 453 19.16 11.40 2.26
N GLU A 454 19.61 12.65 2.18
CA GLU A 454 19.44 13.68 3.23
C GLU A 454 17.98 13.99 3.61
N GLY A 455 17.02 13.80 2.71
CA GLY A 455 15.60 14.02 2.96
C GLY A 455 14.92 12.96 3.86
N HIS A 456 15.64 11.92 4.27
CA HIS A 456 15.11 10.82 5.07
C HIS A 456 15.43 10.97 6.57
N ALA A 457 14.44 10.64 7.41
CA ALA A 457 14.49 10.69 8.86
C ALA A 457 13.90 9.41 9.47
N GLY A 458 14.77 8.49 9.89
CA GLY A 458 14.44 7.26 10.63
C GLY A 458 13.21 6.51 10.12
N VAL A 459 12.42 5.98 11.05
CA VAL A 459 11.16 5.30 10.75
C VAL A 459 10.09 6.22 10.15
N LEU A 460 10.15 7.53 10.43
CA LEU A 460 9.14 8.54 10.04
C LEU A 460 9.02 8.77 8.52
N THR A 461 9.99 8.24 7.76
CA THR A 461 10.10 8.39 6.30
C THR A 461 10.25 7.02 5.61
N THR A 462 9.96 5.94 6.32
CA THR A 462 9.85 4.61 5.70
C THR A 462 8.51 4.49 4.98
N PRO A 463 8.41 3.68 3.90
CA PRO A 463 7.14 3.42 3.22
C PRO A 463 6.07 2.90 4.17
N SER A 464 6.42 2.05 5.17
CA SER A 464 5.46 1.59 6.17
C SER A 464 4.81 2.73 6.96
N PHE A 465 5.58 3.70 7.45
CA PHE A 465 5.03 4.85 8.16
C PHE A 465 4.19 5.74 7.22
N LEU A 466 4.72 6.07 6.04
CA LEU A 466 4.11 7.02 5.11
C LEU A 466 2.78 6.51 4.52
N TYR A 467 2.66 5.21 4.27
CA TYR A 467 1.41 4.61 3.82
C TYR A 467 0.43 4.34 4.95
N ARG A 468 0.91 3.92 6.13
CA ARG A 468 0.03 3.68 7.29
C ARG A 468 -0.65 4.95 7.77
N PHE A 469 0.06 6.08 7.66
CA PHE A 469 -0.40 7.42 8.00
C PHE A 469 -0.43 8.27 6.73
N PRO A 470 -1.47 8.11 5.89
CA PRO A 470 -1.45 8.57 4.51
C PRO A 470 -1.52 10.10 4.37
N THR A 471 -2.01 10.83 5.38
CA THR A 471 -2.07 12.31 5.34
C THR A 471 -1.08 12.91 6.32
N HIS A 472 -0.65 14.15 6.08
CA HIS A 472 0.25 14.88 7.00
C HIS A 472 -0.36 14.97 8.40
N ARG A 473 -1.68 15.21 8.48
CA ARG A 473 -2.43 15.21 9.74
C ARG A 473 -2.40 13.85 10.46
N ALA A 474 -2.52 12.75 9.72
CA ALA A 474 -2.41 11.40 10.30
C ALA A 474 -1.00 11.12 10.82
N ARG A 475 0.04 11.57 10.09
CA ARG A 475 1.45 11.46 10.51
C ARG A 475 1.71 12.23 11.80
N VAL A 476 1.21 13.46 11.89
CA VAL A 476 1.25 14.30 13.10
C VAL A 476 0.53 13.63 14.26
N ASN A 477 -0.72 13.19 14.05
CA ASN A 477 -1.51 12.56 15.10
C ASN A 477 -0.79 11.33 15.67
N HIS A 478 -0.25 10.47 14.81
CA HIS A 478 0.47 9.29 15.29
C HIS A 478 1.81 9.65 15.95
N PHE A 479 2.55 10.63 15.44
CA PHE A 479 3.79 11.09 16.08
C PHE A 479 3.52 11.61 17.50
N TYR A 480 2.48 12.44 17.68
CA TYR A 480 2.07 12.97 18.98
C TYR A 480 1.62 11.86 19.92
N GLU A 481 0.84 10.90 19.42
CA GLU A 481 0.36 9.77 20.21
C GLU A 481 1.52 8.85 20.65
N ALA A 482 2.37 8.45 19.71
CA ALA A 482 3.42 7.45 19.91
C ALA A 482 4.59 8.01 20.74
N PHE A 483 5.05 9.22 20.40
CA PHE A 483 6.31 9.77 20.90
C PHE A 483 6.15 10.93 21.87
N LEU A 484 5.00 11.61 21.90
CA LEU A 484 4.73 12.70 22.86
C LEU A 484 3.66 12.34 23.89
N CYS A 485 2.98 11.20 23.73
CA CYS A 485 1.87 10.76 24.58
C CYS A 485 0.76 11.81 24.67
N LYS A 486 0.53 12.52 23.56
CA LYS A 486 -0.47 13.59 23.41
C LYS A 486 -1.49 13.20 22.34
N THR A 487 -2.72 13.66 22.53
CA THR A 487 -3.82 13.51 21.56
C THR A 487 -4.41 14.88 21.26
N PHE A 488 -4.88 15.09 20.04
CA PHE A 488 -5.59 16.29 19.67
C PHE A 488 -7.06 16.17 20.08
N ALA A 489 -7.47 16.94 21.08
CA ALA A 489 -8.85 17.05 21.53
C ALA A 489 -9.19 18.52 21.77
N PRO A 490 -10.43 18.96 21.52
CA PRO A 490 -10.88 20.30 21.89
C PRO A 490 -10.73 20.52 23.40
N PRO A 491 -10.41 21.75 23.85
CA PRO A 491 -10.34 22.05 25.27
C PRO A 491 -11.71 21.82 25.94
N PRO A 492 -11.74 21.45 27.23
CA PRO A 492 -13.00 21.33 27.97
C PRO A 492 -13.82 22.62 27.88
N GLY A 493 -15.10 22.51 27.51
CA GLY A 493 -15.99 23.65 27.34
C GLY A 493 -15.87 24.37 25.99
N ALA A 494 -15.07 23.87 25.05
CA ALA A 494 -15.07 24.37 23.68
C ALA A 494 -16.44 24.16 23.02
N SER A 495 -17.10 25.25 22.63
CA SER A 495 -18.29 25.23 21.77
C SER A 495 -17.88 25.46 20.32
N SER A 496 -18.34 24.60 19.42
CA SER A 496 -18.33 24.92 17.99
C SER A 496 -19.35 26.04 17.73
N PRO A 497 -19.00 27.05 16.91
CA PRO A 497 -19.98 28.05 16.48
C PRO A 497 -21.11 27.41 15.66
N ALA A 498 -22.22 28.11 15.52
CA ALA A 498 -23.36 27.63 14.76
C ALA A 498 -22.95 27.35 13.29
N PRO A 499 -23.50 26.33 12.60
CA PRO A 499 -23.09 25.96 11.25
C PRO A 499 -23.13 27.12 10.23
N GLU A 500 -24.07 28.05 10.39
CA GLU A 500 -24.28 29.23 9.57
C GLU A 500 -23.32 30.39 9.84
N ASP A 501 -22.50 30.32 10.91
CA ASP A 501 -21.53 31.35 11.23
C ASP A 501 -20.55 31.54 10.05
N ALA A 502 -20.32 32.80 9.68
CA ALA A 502 -19.43 33.15 8.58
C ALA A 502 -18.01 32.61 8.80
N CYS A 503 -17.58 32.44 10.05
CA CYS A 503 -16.28 31.89 10.38
C CYS A 503 -16.09 30.45 9.89
N ASN A 504 -17.16 29.67 9.66
CA ASN A 504 -17.08 28.32 9.09
C ASN A 504 -16.69 28.31 7.60
N ARG A 505 -16.71 29.46 6.93
CA ARG A 505 -16.32 29.63 5.51
C ARG A 505 -14.81 29.82 5.32
N GLU A 506 -14.05 30.03 6.40
CA GLU A 506 -12.61 30.20 6.37
C GLU A 506 -11.92 28.90 5.94
N ASN A 507 -11.29 28.80 4.76
CA ASN A 507 -10.70 27.54 4.29
C ASN A 507 -9.46 27.09 5.09
N ASN A 508 -8.73 28.03 5.68
CA ASN A 508 -7.58 27.72 6.51
C ASN A 508 -8.00 27.22 7.89
N LEU A 509 -7.96 25.89 8.08
CA LEU A 509 -8.36 25.25 9.33
C LEU A 509 -7.55 25.71 10.56
N ALA A 510 -6.32 26.21 10.36
CA ALA A 510 -5.49 26.71 11.45
C ALA A 510 -6.07 27.97 12.10
N VAL A 511 -6.93 28.72 11.39
CA VAL A 511 -7.59 29.93 11.88
C VAL A 511 -9.11 29.84 11.89
N ARG A 512 -9.70 28.85 11.20
CA ARG A 512 -11.14 28.55 11.25
C ARG A 512 -11.58 28.29 12.69
N CYS A 513 -12.62 29.01 13.11
CA CYS A 513 -13.27 28.86 14.40
C CYS A 513 -13.64 27.39 14.70
N GLY A 514 -13.36 26.93 15.92
CA GLY A 514 -13.64 25.54 16.33
C GLY A 514 -12.66 24.49 15.80
N CYS A 515 -12.01 24.72 14.65
CA CYS A 515 -10.96 23.86 14.11
C CYS A 515 -9.56 24.26 14.60
N ASN A 516 -9.34 25.56 14.80
CA ASN A 516 -8.07 26.15 15.20
C ASN A 516 -7.49 25.56 16.50
N TYR A 517 -8.33 25.07 17.42
CA TYR A 517 -7.88 24.41 18.65
C TYR A 517 -6.87 23.27 18.42
N CYS A 518 -7.02 22.55 17.31
CA CYS A 518 -6.10 21.47 16.93
C CYS A 518 -5.23 21.89 15.75
N HIS A 519 -5.83 22.49 14.71
CA HIS A 519 -5.15 22.74 13.44
C HIS A 519 -4.06 23.82 13.51
N ALA A 520 -4.14 24.77 14.45
CA ALA A 520 -3.07 25.72 14.68
C ALA A 520 -1.73 25.06 15.07
N THR A 521 -1.78 23.84 15.61
CA THR A 521 -0.58 23.01 15.87
C THR A 521 -0.36 21.96 14.78
N MET A 522 -1.43 21.33 14.29
CA MET A 522 -1.31 20.21 13.35
C MET A 522 -0.77 20.64 12.00
N GLU A 523 -1.22 21.76 11.42
CA GLU A 523 -0.77 22.15 10.08
C GLU A 523 0.72 22.53 10.04
N PRO A 524 1.25 23.38 10.97
CA PRO A 524 2.67 23.70 11.00
C PRO A 524 3.55 22.47 11.29
N THR A 525 3.07 21.53 12.11
CA THR A 525 3.80 20.27 12.37
C THR A 525 3.75 19.36 11.14
N GLY A 526 2.61 19.29 10.46
CA GLY A 526 2.42 18.49 9.25
C GLY A 526 3.36 18.91 8.12
N ALA A 527 3.72 20.20 8.08
CA ALA A 527 4.70 20.75 7.15
C ALA A 527 6.05 20.01 7.19
N HIS A 528 6.44 19.38 8.31
CA HIS A 528 7.66 18.54 8.35
C HIS A 528 7.64 17.33 7.42
N TRP A 529 6.48 16.91 6.92
CA TRP A 529 6.36 15.91 5.85
C TRP A 529 6.01 16.54 4.49
N GLY A 530 6.17 17.85 4.32
CA GLY A 530 5.78 18.58 3.12
C GLY A 530 6.46 18.09 1.83
N ARG A 531 7.67 17.53 1.95
CA ARG A 531 8.39 16.87 0.84
C ARG A 531 8.01 15.40 0.62
N TYR A 532 6.97 14.90 1.30
CA TYR A 532 6.43 13.55 1.11
C TYR A 532 4.96 13.63 0.74
N ALA A 533 4.62 13.19 -0.47
CA ALA A 533 3.24 13.21 -0.95
C ALA A 533 2.29 12.44 -0.02
N GLU A 534 1.03 12.89 0.04
CA GLU A 534 -0.01 12.16 0.75
C GLU A 534 -0.41 10.89 -0.01
N ARG A 535 -0.89 9.87 0.71
CA ARG A 535 -1.33 8.55 0.20
C ARG A 535 -0.28 7.81 -0.63
N SER A 536 0.99 8.16 -0.45
CA SER A 536 2.15 7.55 -1.10
C SER A 536 3.38 7.65 -0.20
N ALA A 537 4.47 7.00 -0.60
CA ALA A 537 5.80 7.19 -0.02
C ALA A 537 6.74 7.88 -1.03
N GLN A 538 6.17 8.71 -1.90
CA GLN A 538 6.92 9.48 -2.88
C GLN A 538 7.55 10.71 -2.20
N PHE A 539 8.86 10.83 -2.34
CA PHE A 539 9.60 12.03 -2.00
C PHE A 539 9.52 13.03 -3.16
N LEU A 540 9.17 14.28 -2.85
CA LEU A 540 8.98 15.39 -3.78
C LEU A 540 10.25 16.23 -3.85
N ALA A 541 11.27 15.67 -4.51
CA ALA A 541 12.58 16.30 -4.63
C ALA A 541 12.47 17.72 -5.23
N PRO A 542 13.13 18.75 -4.67
CA PRO A 542 12.93 20.15 -5.10
C PRO A 542 13.27 20.45 -6.57
N ASP A 543 14.15 19.67 -7.18
CA ASP A 543 14.54 19.77 -8.58
C ASP A 543 13.44 19.27 -9.53
N GLN A 544 12.69 18.25 -9.13
CA GLN A 544 11.57 17.67 -9.90
C GLN A 544 10.22 18.28 -9.52
N PHE A 545 10.08 18.66 -8.25
CA PHE A 545 8.90 19.26 -7.66
C PHE A 545 9.30 20.60 -7.02
N PRO A 546 9.58 21.63 -7.83
CA PRO A 546 9.88 22.96 -7.30
C PRO A 546 8.69 23.48 -6.51
N ARG A 547 8.94 24.37 -5.56
CA ARG A 547 7.91 25.06 -4.75
C ARG A 547 6.77 25.59 -5.63
N TYR A 548 7.11 26.14 -6.77
CA TYR A 548 6.19 26.73 -7.73
C TYR A 548 6.50 26.21 -9.14
N ASP A 549 5.47 25.74 -9.83
CA ASP A 549 5.55 25.30 -11.22
C ASP A 549 4.63 26.18 -12.10
N PRO A 550 5.21 26.98 -13.02
CA PRO A 550 4.43 27.84 -13.90
C PRO A 550 3.52 27.06 -14.85
N LYS A 551 3.92 25.85 -15.29
CA LYS A 551 3.08 25.00 -16.15
C LYS A 551 1.79 24.63 -15.43
N CYS A 552 1.89 24.26 -14.15
CA CYS A 552 0.72 23.90 -13.35
C CYS A 552 -0.19 25.12 -13.08
N ARG A 553 0.39 26.30 -12.81
CA ARG A 553 -0.41 27.54 -12.74
C ARG A 553 -1.16 27.78 -14.04
N ASP A 554 -0.46 27.72 -15.18
CA ASP A 554 -1.03 28.08 -16.47
C ASP A 554 -2.13 27.08 -16.90
N CYS A 555 -1.93 25.78 -16.63
CA CYS A 555 -2.98 24.76 -16.77
C CYS A 555 -4.22 25.09 -15.91
N ALA A 556 -4.03 25.43 -14.63
CA ALA A 556 -5.12 25.78 -13.72
C ALA A 556 -5.92 27.00 -14.20
N LEU A 557 -5.23 28.05 -14.67
CA LEU A 557 -5.86 29.26 -15.21
C LEU A 557 -6.63 28.98 -16.51
N ASN A 558 -6.20 28.00 -17.29
CA ASN A 558 -6.89 27.53 -18.50
C ASN A 558 -8.02 26.52 -18.20
N ASN A 559 -8.36 26.32 -16.92
CA ASN A 559 -9.36 25.36 -16.46
C ASN A 559 -9.04 23.89 -16.83
N ASP A 560 -7.77 23.58 -17.11
CA ASP A 560 -7.25 22.22 -17.21
C ASP A 560 -6.68 21.80 -15.85
N THR A 561 -7.57 21.39 -14.95
CA THR A 561 -7.20 20.98 -13.59
C THR A 561 -6.52 19.61 -13.52
N ASN A 562 -6.47 18.89 -14.65
CA ASN A 562 -5.79 17.59 -14.75
C ASN A 562 -4.35 17.76 -15.26
N CYS A 563 -4.11 18.67 -16.21
CA CYS A 563 -2.79 18.98 -16.79
C CYS A 563 -2.00 17.71 -17.15
N GLY A 564 -2.65 16.77 -17.84
CA GLY A 564 -2.08 15.47 -18.21
C GLY A 564 -1.79 14.50 -17.04
N GLY A 565 -2.08 14.89 -15.80
CA GLY A 565 -1.80 14.18 -14.55
C GLY A 565 -0.52 14.64 -13.84
N GLU A 566 0.25 15.54 -14.44
CA GLU A 566 1.57 15.96 -13.93
C GLU A 566 1.47 16.89 -12.72
N CYS A 567 0.39 17.69 -12.66
CA CYS A 567 0.21 18.69 -11.62
C CYS A 567 -0.53 18.18 -10.37
N SER A 568 -0.55 16.86 -10.14
CA SER A 568 -1.31 16.26 -9.05
C SER A 568 -0.85 16.71 -7.65
N GLN A 569 0.40 17.19 -7.52
CA GLN A 569 0.98 17.68 -6.26
C GLN A 569 0.84 19.21 -6.08
N TYR A 570 0.27 19.90 -7.07
CA TYR A 570 0.17 21.35 -7.10
C TYR A 570 -1.26 21.84 -6.86
N ILE A 571 -1.40 23.08 -6.41
CA ILE A 571 -2.70 23.75 -6.28
C ILE A 571 -3.20 24.09 -7.68
N MET A 572 -4.27 23.40 -8.09
CA MET A 572 -4.89 23.54 -9.43
C MET A 572 -6.24 24.24 -9.39
N GLN A 573 -6.74 24.55 -8.20
CA GLN A 573 -8.05 25.16 -7.98
C GLN A 573 -7.96 26.12 -6.79
N ALA A 574 -8.75 27.18 -6.85
CA ALA A 574 -8.81 28.22 -5.83
C ALA A 574 -10.23 28.33 -5.27
N TYR A 575 -10.35 28.42 -3.95
CA TYR A 575 -11.62 28.57 -3.24
C TYR A 575 -11.71 29.87 -2.42
N ASP A 576 -10.62 30.63 -2.40
CA ASP A 576 -10.44 31.93 -1.74
C ASP A 576 -9.26 32.70 -2.37
N GLY A 577 -8.95 33.89 -1.84
CA GLY A 577 -7.87 34.74 -2.35
C GLY A 577 -6.47 34.12 -2.18
N ASP A 578 -6.24 33.40 -1.09
CA ASP A 578 -4.96 32.72 -0.83
C ASP A 578 -4.76 31.51 -1.75
N GLY A 579 -5.80 30.72 -2.00
CA GLY A 579 -5.78 29.65 -3.00
C GLY A 579 -5.56 30.20 -4.39
N ALA A 580 -6.15 31.35 -4.73
CA ALA A 580 -5.95 32.01 -6.02
C ALA A 580 -4.51 32.50 -6.21
N SER A 581 -3.90 33.08 -5.18
CA SER A 581 -2.48 33.48 -5.21
C SER A 581 -1.52 32.29 -5.20
N SER A 582 -2.01 31.11 -4.80
CA SER A 582 -1.24 29.87 -4.67
C SER A 582 -1.34 28.92 -5.87
N LEU A 583 -2.03 29.28 -6.95
CA LEU A 583 -2.12 28.43 -8.14
C LEU A 583 -0.74 28.07 -8.69
N GLY A 584 -0.48 26.78 -8.91
CA GLY A 584 0.81 26.24 -9.32
C GLY A 584 1.86 26.15 -8.20
N MET A 585 1.53 26.48 -6.94
CA MET A 585 2.38 26.13 -5.80
C MET A 585 2.14 24.69 -5.34
N LEU A 586 3.17 24.05 -4.79
CA LEU A 586 3.01 22.75 -4.15
C LEU A 586 1.96 22.83 -3.04
N LYS A 587 1.07 21.83 -2.98
CA LYS A 587 -0.08 21.79 -2.06
C LYS A 587 0.29 22.05 -0.61
N THR A 588 1.48 21.65 -0.21
CA THR A 588 1.99 21.71 1.16
C THR A 588 2.38 23.12 1.62
N TYR A 589 2.55 24.06 0.69
CA TYR A 589 2.84 25.46 0.98
C TYR A 589 1.55 26.29 1.18
N LEU A 590 0.38 25.73 0.83
CA LEU A 590 -0.87 26.45 1.00
C LEU A 590 -1.10 26.79 2.48
N TYR A 591 -1.40 28.07 2.73
CA TYR A 591 -1.59 28.66 4.06
C TYR A 591 -0.39 28.54 5.00
N ARG A 592 0.83 28.37 4.49
CA ARG A 592 2.04 28.35 5.31
C ARG A 592 2.64 29.75 5.44
N THR A 593 3.12 30.06 6.63
CA THR A 593 3.98 31.25 6.84
C THR A 593 5.42 30.95 6.43
N ALA A 594 6.23 31.99 6.21
CA ALA A 594 7.64 31.82 5.84
C ALA A 594 8.44 30.97 6.85
N ASP A 595 8.12 31.07 8.15
CA ASP A 595 8.76 30.26 9.19
C ASP A 595 8.32 28.79 9.14
N GLU A 596 7.07 28.53 8.75
CA GLU A 596 6.54 27.18 8.59
C GLU A 596 7.05 26.49 7.32
N GLU A 597 7.33 27.25 6.26
CA GLU A 597 7.92 26.72 5.03
C GLU A 597 9.30 26.09 5.28
N GLN A 598 10.06 26.60 6.25
CA GLN A 598 11.35 25.99 6.63
C GLN A 598 11.18 24.56 7.16
N ASN A 599 10.03 24.24 7.78
CA ASN A 599 9.74 22.88 8.23
C ASN A 599 9.61 21.92 7.05
N ILE A 600 9.12 22.40 5.89
CA ILE A 600 8.96 21.59 4.68
C ILE A 600 10.31 21.09 4.18
N GLU A 601 11.28 22.00 4.07
CA GLU A 601 12.60 21.67 3.52
C GLU A 601 13.45 20.89 4.51
N ALA A 602 13.37 21.21 5.80
CA ALA A 602 14.17 20.54 6.83
C ALA A 602 13.62 19.16 7.23
N GLY A 603 12.36 18.87 6.90
CA GLY A 603 11.76 17.55 7.05
C GLY A 603 11.53 17.10 8.51
N PRO A 604 11.25 15.79 8.73
CA PRO A 604 10.91 15.27 10.05
C PRO A 604 12.08 15.22 11.03
N ALA A 605 13.34 15.27 10.55
CA ALA A 605 14.50 15.33 11.43
C ALA A 605 14.49 16.62 12.28
N LEU A 606 14.11 17.76 11.68
CA LEU A 606 13.94 19.02 12.42
C LEU A 606 12.81 18.94 13.44
N LEU A 607 11.70 18.25 13.13
CA LEU A 607 10.62 18.03 14.10
C LEU A 607 11.15 17.33 15.34
N VAL A 608 11.90 16.25 15.18
CA VAL A 608 12.48 15.50 16.30
C VAL A 608 13.44 16.39 17.09
N GLN A 609 14.30 17.14 16.41
CA GLN A 609 15.22 18.09 17.06
C GLN A 609 14.47 19.13 17.92
N LYS A 610 13.37 19.70 17.41
CA LYS A 610 12.52 20.64 18.16
C LYS A 610 11.87 19.98 19.38
N MET A 611 11.38 18.74 19.23
CA MET A 611 10.67 18.03 20.31
C MET A 611 11.61 17.48 21.40
N LEU A 612 12.89 17.26 21.09
CA LEU A 612 13.91 16.96 22.11
C LEU A 612 14.11 18.12 23.07
N GLN A 613 13.92 19.37 22.62
CA GLN A 613 14.14 20.55 23.47
C GLN A 613 13.07 20.70 24.57
N SER A 614 11.86 20.15 24.40
CA SER A 614 10.78 20.28 25.40
C SER A 614 10.83 19.22 26.50
N GLY A 615 11.65 18.18 26.35
CA GLY A 615 11.68 17.01 27.25
C GLY A 615 10.45 16.09 27.11
N ASP A 616 9.53 16.35 26.17
CA ASP A 616 8.30 15.56 26.01
C ASP A 616 8.58 14.16 25.49
N LEU A 617 9.54 14.02 24.58
CA LEU A 617 9.97 12.74 24.03
C LEU A 617 10.45 11.81 25.15
N GLU A 618 11.26 12.32 26.06
CA GLU A 618 11.79 11.60 27.21
C GLU A 618 10.67 11.15 28.15
N ARG A 619 9.78 12.08 28.54
CA ARG A 619 8.66 11.75 29.43
C ARG A 619 7.73 10.70 28.82
N CYS A 620 7.42 10.79 27.53
CA CYS A 620 6.57 9.80 26.88
C CYS A 620 7.27 8.44 26.77
N THR A 621 8.56 8.42 26.43
CA THR A 621 9.34 7.16 26.37
C THR A 621 9.36 6.47 27.73
N VAL A 622 9.56 7.21 28.82
CA VAL A 622 9.49 6.66 30.19
C VAL A 622 8.11 6.06 30.47
N ARG A 623 7.01 6.75 30.13
CA ARG A 623 5.65 6.21 30.32
C ARG A 623 5.42 4.94 29.51
N ARG A 624 5.90 4.90 28.26
CA ARG A 624 5.76 3.74 27.37
C ARG A 624 6.53 2.53 27.89
N ILE A 625 7.80 2.71 28.26
CA ILE A 625 8.63 1.64 28.83
C ILE A 625 8.06 1.18 30.17
N TRP A 626 7.61 2.09 31.02
CA TRP A 626 6.88 1.72 32.23
C TRP A 626 5.68 0.82 31.94
N THR A 627 4.87 1.19 30.96
CA THR A 627 3.66 0.43 30.60
C THR A 627 4.01 -0.94 30.02
N GLU A 628 5.07 -1.04 29.22
CA GLU A 628 5.56 -2.30 28.66
C GLU A 628 6.00 -3.27 29.76
N PHE A 629 6.77 -2.79 30.76
CA PHE A 629 7.36 -3.66 31.77
C PHE A 629 6.51 -3.87 33.02
N LEU A 630 5.60 -2.94 33.36
CA LEU A 630 4.69 -3.09 34.50
C LEU A 630 3.26 -3.47 34.07
N GLY A 631 2.96 -3.50 32.78
CA GLY A 631 1.64 -3.87 32.24
C GLY A 631 0.52 -2.88 32.58
N ARG A 632 0.83 -1.71 33.15
CA ARG A 632 -0.14 -0.68 33.57
C ARG A 632 0.43 0.73 33.45
N PRO A 633 -0.41 1.77 33.31
CA PRO A 633 0.04 3.15 33.36
C PRO A 633 0.54 3.54 34.77
N MET A 634 1.36 4.59 34.84
CA MET A 634 1.78 5.20 36.10
C MET A 634 0.60 5.88 36.81
N THR A 635 0.43 5.60 38.10
CA THR A 635 -0.45 6.38 39.00
C THR A 635 0.07 7.81 39.18
N ALA A 636 -0.76 8.70 39.74
CA ALA A 636 -0.35 10.09 39.99
C ALA A 636 0.89 10.18 40.91
N GLU A 637 0.96 9.32 41.92
CA GLU A 637 2.10 9.27 42.84
C GLU A 637 3.36 8.72 42.15
N GLU A 638 3.24 7.66 41.35
CA GLU A 638 4.37 7.14 40.57
C GLU A 638 4.87 8.14 39.52
N GLN A 639 3.99 8.95 38.93
CA GLN A 639 4.42 10.05 38.06
C GLN A 639 5.25 11.07 38.83
N ARG A 640 4.86 11.41 40.07
CA ARG A 640 5.61 12.33 40.93
C ARG A 640 6.98 11.75 41.32
N LEU A 641 7.03 10.44 41.62
CA LEU A 641 8.23 9.77 42.12
C LEU A 641 9.22 9.36 41.01
N TYR A 642 8.73 8.87 39.88
CA TYR A 642 9.58 8.20 38.88
C TYR A 642 9.66 8.92 37.55
N LEU A 643 8.59 9.58 37.07
CA LEU A 643 8.57 10.12 35.71
C LEU A 643 9.66 11.17 35.49
N VAL A 644 9.73 12.17 36.36
CA VAL A 644 10.70 13.27 36.22
C VAL A 644 12.14 12.76 36.42
N PRO A 645 12.47 12.00 37.49
CA PRO A 645 13.82 11.48 37.65
C PRO A 645 14.24 10.55 36.51
N PHE A 646 13.39 9.64 36.06
CA PHE A 646 13.75 8.71 34.98
C PHE A 646 13.91 9.43 33.63
N ALA A 647 13.11 10.46 33.35
CA ALA A 647 13.28 11.26 32.13
C ALA A 647 14.62 12.04 32.16
N GLN A 648 14.99 12.60 33.31
CA GLN A 648 16.27 13.29 33.49
C GLN A 648 17.46 12.32 33.40
N ASP A 649 17.37 11.14 34.03
CA ASP A 649 18.38 10.09 33.93
C ASP A 649 18.54 9.60 32.49
N PHE A 650 17.43 9.40 31.79
CA PHE A 650 17.42 8.99 30.39
C PHE A 650 18.11 10.04 29.49
N ALA A 651 17.81 11.32 29.67
CA ALA A 651 18.49 12.40 28.96
C ALA A 651 20.00 12.46 29.30
N ARG A 652 20.35 12.42 30.59
CA ARG A 652 21.75 12.48 31.06
C ARG A 652 22.62 11.34 30.55
N ASN A 653 22.04 10.16 30.39
CA ASN A 653 22.74 8.99 29.87
C ASN A 653 22.82 8.98 28.34
N GLY A 654 22.43 10.05 27.65
CA GLY A 654 22.46 10.12 26.18
C GLY A 654 21.36 9.29 25.52
N HIS A 655 20.20 9.19 26.18
CA HIS A 655 19.00 8.52 25.68
C HIS A 655 19.17 7.02 25.38
N ARG A 656 20.00 6.31 26.16
CA ARG A 656 20.20 4.86 25.99
C ARG A 656 18.97 4.09 26.47
N LEU A 657 18.28 3.40 25.56
CA LEU A 657 17.04 2.70 25.90
C LEU A 657 17.27 1.58 26.92
N LYS A 658 18.36 0.81 26.75
CA LYS A 658 18.72 -0.29 27.67
C LYS A 658 18.92 0.22 29.10
N ALA A 659 19.54 1.39 29.28
CA ALA A 659 19.71 2.02 30.59
C ALA A 659 18.37 2.45 31.21
N LEU A 660 17.43 2.96 30.40
CA LEU A 660 16.07 3.25 30.88
C LEU A 660 15.33 1.98 31.30
N ILE A 661 15.40 0.92 30.49
CA ILE A 661 14.78 -0.39 30.82
C ILE A 661 15.35 -0.92 32.13
N GLU A 662 16.68 -0.95 32.27
CA GLU A 662 17.37 -1.32 33.51
C GLU A 662 16.84 -0.52 34.70
N ARG A 663 16.69 0.80 34.54
CA ARG A 663 16.19 1.68 35.60
C ARG A 663 14.75 1.37 35.99
N VAL A 664 13.88 1.05 35.03
CA VAL A 664 12.50 0.65 35.30
C VAL A 664 12.45 -0.69 36.03
N VAL A 665 13.14 -1.73 35.54
CA VAL A 665 13.08 -3.07 36.15
C VAL A 665 13.86 -3.20 37.46
N THR A 666 14.72 -2.23 37.78
CA THR A 666 15.39 -2.13 39.09
C THR A 666 14.66 -1.24 40.09
N SER A 667 13.58 -0.58 39.67
CA SER A 667 12.76 0.26 40.54
C SER A 667 12.07 -0.56 41.64
N ASP A 668 11.77 0.08 42.76
CA ASP A 668 10.97 -0.54 43.82
C ASP A 668 9.53 -0.78 43.36
N ALA A 669 8.99 0.02 42.45
CA ALA A 669 7.67 -0.20 41.86
C ALA A 669 7.57 -1.52 41.08
N TYR A 670 8.60 -1.88 40.30
CA TYR A 670 8.66 -3.16 39.59
C TYR A 670 8.73 -4.37 40.53
N ARG A 671 9.25 -4.18 41.75
CA ARG A 671 9.40 -5.20 42.78
C ARG A 671 8.19 -5.30 43.73
N ARG A 672 7.13 -4.49 43.53
CA ARG A 672 5.92 -4.58 44.36
C ARG A 672 4.98 -5.65 43.82
N ILE A 673 4.27 -6.29 44.74
CA ILE A 673 3.15 -7.16 44.44
C ILE A 673 1.92 -6.31 44.76
N ASP A 674 1.29 -5.77 43.72
CA ASP A 674 -0.04 -5.17 43.78
C ASP A 674 -1.08 -6.24 44.19
#